data_AF-A0A956E5L4-F1
#
_entry.id   AF-A0A956E5L4-F1
#
_cell.length_a   1.000
_cell.length_b   1.000
_cell.length_c   1.000
_cell.angle_alpha   90.00
_cell.angle_beta   90.00
_cell.angle_gamma   90.00
#
_symmetry.space_group_name_H-M   'P 1'
#
loop_
_entity.id
_entity.type
_entity.pdbx_description
1 polymer ?
#
loop_
_entity_poly.entity_id
_entity_poly.type
_entity_poly.pdbx_seq_one_letter_code
_entity_poly.pdbx_strand_id
1 'polypeptide(L)'
;MSSPTPANRLIHETSPYLQQHAHNPVDWYPWGVEALERARREDKPILLSIGYAACHWCHVMERESFENATTAALMNEHFVCIKVDREERPDLDDIYMAATVAMSGGGGWPMTVFLTPDQEPFFAGTYFPPEDKYGRPGFPSLLGRVAQAWREERDDLFQQARELTEHIREQSSVGRPMPINLDWIAQAVTQLAASYDDRYGGFGTAPKFPPSPALRLLTLFHAQTGDVRALDMLQGTLDGMRQGGMYDHVVGGFCRYSTDERWLVPHFEKMLYDNAQLARVYLEAFQLTGNTDYARVARETLDYVARDMQDPDGGYYSATDADSEGEEGKFFVWSPHEVRTACAGLPLPARALDAFCAFYDITAQGNWEGRSIPNTPRPLASVAESFGFGGEELLQAFELIRTAMHEARLQRPQPLLDDKILVSWNGLMLGSMAEGYRVLGDHRYLRSAERAADFLLERLRRPDGGLFRTARRSDAGLKAHLDAYLEDYAFLSDGLIDLVEAGGGARFLGNAQELCQRMLADFADAEGALYNTARQHEVLLVRSREGHDGAIPNANAVAARALARLGRHLGDAALEERAASALAAYAGLIQRQPRSFATSLHTASFLASAPVELCFAGSLDANQALREAVARRYLPARVIAHARASEPATPLSEGKQEDRAALFICQNFACQAPLYDPTRVPEALDAALAESTDQRALHVASKRLGGHADPDATAAYAAAHPRSKFSLWQLDEGQSLHVSRLGFGGYRVDMGHPAHRLALLRALESGVNLVDTSTNYTSGHSEELVGAVLRELNGAGKLRREQVVIVSKVGYVQGPNLERARARIERGKPYPEMVEYSDDCWHCLHPEWIEDQLTDSLSRLGLETLDAYLLHNPEYFLSQAAERGDSRTPAQIASQRDVFYERVAHAFAQLEREVRRGRIQAYGVSSNTLAHEAGHAEATDLGRFVACAERAALQVLKHERHHFRVVQMPFNLVEAGAALTTCQGGHGAKPVSTLEYARRAGLDVLINRPLNAITDHGLLRLSDPPASILEEKTLPLPTAQSRVASLEQEYRRNFAPDLRAPEGSPLKPASFFNWAERLGVLHGNVLDERKLSSLLQWHDLEQRVIARETGRYLSALDGAFAGQRGEAWREWRGRYVRALDEYISGLRQQAAQASARASKPLSEALSAAGAPRAPLSQLALACLLATPGVSSVLVGMRQEEYVDDALESLKLKLQLDVQRLLEVTSGVR
;
A
#
# COMPACT_ATOMS: atom_id res chain seq x y z
N MET A 1 37.67 -46.99 -11.20
CA MET A 1 37.40 -46.39 -9.89
C MET A 1 38.63 -45.62 -9.48
N SER A 2 38.65 -44.30 -9.68
CA SER A 2 39.67 -43.44 -9.07
C SER A 2 39.43 -43.43 -7.56
N SER A 3 40.50 -43.28 -6.78
CA SER A 3 40.40 -43.05 -5.34
C SER A 3 39.44 -41.87 -5.07
N PRO A 4 38.55 -41.95 -4.07
CA PRO A 4 37.65 -40.85 -3.76
C PRO A 4 38.46 -39.60 -3.37
N THR A 5 38.07 -38.45 -3.90
CA THR A 5 38.65 -37.16 -3.53
C THR A 5 38.50 -36.95 -2.01
N PRO A 6 39.54 -36.48 -1.30
CA PRO A 6 39.42 -36.13 0.11
C PRO A 6 38.24 -35.17 0.35
N ALA A 7 37.52 -35.36 1.46
CA ALA A 7 36.42 -34.47 1.81
C ALA A 7 36.93 -33.04 2.10
N ASN A 8 36.23 -32.04 1.58
CA ASN A 8 36.37 -30.64 1.98
C ASN A 8 35.53 -30.33 3.24
N ARG A 9 35.44 -29.06 3.62
CA ARG A 9 34.80 -28.62 4.87
C ARG A 9 33.30 -28.86 4.93
N LEU A 10 32.63 -28.96 3.77
CA LEU A 10 31.18 -29.13 3.70
C LEU A 10 30.69 -30.46 4.30
N ILE A 11 31.58 -31.44 4.53
CA ILE A 11 31.24 -32.70 5.21
C ILE A 11 30.74 -32.49 6.65
N HIS A 12 31.02 -31.34 7.26
CA HIS A 12 30.61 -31.00 8.62
C HIS A 12 29.28 -30.23 8.70
N GLU A 13 28.75 -29.81 7.54
CA GLU A 13 27.46 -29.14 7.45
C GLU A 13 26.31 -30.13 7.58
N THR A 14 25.12 -29.64 7.94
CA THR A 14 23.91 -30.48 8.02
C THR A 14 23.13 -30.51 6.72
N SER A 15 23.21 -29.44 5.92
CA SER A 15 22.47 -29.34 4.66
C SER A 15 22.81 -30.50 3.72
N PRO A 16 21.82 -31.27 3.22
CA PRO A 16 22.02 -32.27 2.18
C PRO A 16 22.68 -31.67 0.93
N TYR A 17 22.27 -30.45 0.54
CA TYR A 17 22.86 -29.73 -0.59
C TYR A 17 24.35 -29.46 -0.39
N LEU A 18 24.79 -29.03 0.80
CA LEU A 18 26.21 -28.79 1.05
C LEU A 18 26.99 -30.11 1.13
N GLN A 19 26.44 -31.12 1.79
CA GLN A 19 27.07 -32.44 1.93
C GLN A 19 27.29 -33.13 0.58
N GLN A 20 26.39 -32.94 -0.40
CA GLN A 20 26.57 -33.53 -1.74
C GLN A 20 27.86 -33.04 -2.42
N HIS A 21 28.28 -31.81 -2.12
CA HIS A 21 29.47 -31.19 -2.70
C HIS A 21 30.75 -31.43 -1.87
N ALA A 22 30.68 -32.20 -0.78
CA ALA A 22 31.80 -32.40 0.14
C ALA A 22 32.99 -33.13 -0.47
N HIS A 23 32.79 -33.91 -1.53
CA HIS A 23 33.84 -34.68 -2.21
C HIS A 23 34.24 -34.10 -3.58
N ASN A 24 33.78 -32.89 -3.91
CA ASN A 24 34.20 -32.23 -5.14
C ASN A 24 35.68 -31.82 -5.06
N PRO A 25 36.43 -31.84 -6.18
CA PRO A 25 37.82 -31.40 -6.24
C PRO A 25 38.01 -29.90 -5.95
N VAL A 26 36.93 -29.11 -5.97
CA VAL A 26 36.92 -27.72 -5.49
C VAL A 26 37.03 -27.69 -3.96
N ASP A 27 37.92 -26.85 -3.43
CA ASP A 27 38.11 -26.60 -1.99
C ASP A 27 36.97 -25.71 -1.47
N TRP A 28 35.77 -26.28 -1.39
CA TRP A 28 34.59 -25.57 -0.93
C TRP A 28 34.64 -25.24 0.56
N TYR A 29 34.18 -24.02 0.85
CA TYR A 29 33.88 -23.54 2.18
C TYR A 29 32.38 -23.34 2.37
N PRO A 30 31.83 -23.60 3.57
CA PRO A 30 30.56 -23.00 3.95
C PRO A 30 30.73 -21.49 4.11
N TRP A 31 29.64 -20.74 4.01
CA TRP A 31 29.69 -19.31 4.37
C TRP A 31 30.00 -19.15 5.85
N GLY A 32 31.06 -18.40 6.18
CA GLY A 32 31.42 -18.13 7.56
C GLY A 32 32.77 -17.45 7.71
N VAL A 33 33.12 -17.15 8.96
CA VAL A 33 34.31 -16.36 9.33
C VAL A 33 35.60 -16.93 8.72
N GLU A 34 35.79 -18.25 8.72
CA GLU A 34 36.99 -18.88 8.17
C GLU A 34 37.21 -18.53 6.70
N ALA A 35 36.16 -18.64 5.87
CA ALA A 35 36.25 -18.37 4.43
C ALA A 35 36.46 -16.87 4.15
N LEU A 36 35.71 -16.01 4.87
CA LEU A 36 35.76 -14.57 4.71
C LEU A 36 37.11 -13.99 5.14
N GLU A 37 37.67 -14.45 6.28
CA GLU A 37 39.00 -14.04 6.73
C GLU A 37 40.10 -14.57 5.81
N ARG A 38 39.95 -15.78 5.27
CA ARG A 38 40.88 -16.32 4.27
C ARG A 38 40.91 -15.44 3.02
N ALA A 39 39.74 -15.05 2.50
CA ALA A 39 39.64 -14.18 1.33
C ALA A 39 40.35 -12.84 1.57
N ARG A 40 40.16 -12.23 2.75
CA ARG A 40 40.85 -10.98 3.13
C ARG A 40 42.35 -11.15 3.30
N ARG A 41 42.79 -12.23 3.97
CA ARG A 41 44.21 -12.48 4.25
C ARG A 41 45.00 -12.83 2.99
N GLU A 42 44.41 -13.64 2.11
CA GLU A 42 45.03 -14.04 0.83
C GLU A 42 44.80 -13.04 -0.29
N ASP A 43 43.95 -12.04 -0.05
CA ASP A 43 43.60 -10.98 -1.00
C ASP A 43 43.02 -11.52 -2.33
N LYS A 44 42.16 -12.54 -2.19
CA LYS A 44 41.53 -13.24 -3.30
C LYS A 44 40.03 -12.92 -3.40
N PRO A 45 39.48 -12.80 -4.61
CA PRO A 45 38.04 -12.69 -4.79
C PRO A 45 37.34 -13.96 -4.29
N ILE A 46 36.10 -13.79 -3.83
CA ILE A 46 35.23 -14.89 -3.43
C ILE A 46 34.45 -15.35 -4.67
N LEU A 47 34.40 -16.66 -4.90
CA LEU A 47 33.44 -17.28 -5.82
C LEU A 47 32.34 -17.90 -4.98
N LEU A 48 31.19 -17.23 -4.95
CA LEU A 48 30.01 -17.66 -4.22
C LEU A 48 29.08 -18.44 -5.15
N SER A 49 28.73 -19.67 -4.76
CA SER A 49 27.74 -20.50 -5.45
C SER A 49 26.57 -20.79 -4.52
N ILE A 50 25.37 -20.33 -4.88
CA ILE A 50 24.13 -20.53 -4.11
C ILE A 50 23.18 -21.46 -4.87
N GLY A 51 22.60 -22.43 -4.15
CA GLY A 51 21.62 -23.39 -4.68
C GLY A 51 20.89 -24.13 -3.55
N TYR A 52 20.24 -25.25 -3.89
CA TYR A 52 19.51 -26.12 -2.95
C TYR A 52 19.41 -27.54 -3.54
N ALA A 53 19.08 -28.51 -2.69
CA ALA A 53 19.24 -29.95 -2.98
C ALA A 53 18.38 -30.45 -4.16
N ALA A 54 17.15 -29.97 -4.29
CA ALA A 54 16.22 -30.42 -5.34
C ALA A 54 16.47 -29.76 -6.71
N CYS A 55 17.45 -28.85 -6.82
CA CYS A 55 17.64 -28.06 -8.04
C CYS A 55 18.39 -28.84 -9.13
N HIS A 56 17.68 -29.23 -10.20
CA HIS A 56 18.26 -29.92 -11.35
C HIS A 56 19.49 -29.20 -11.95
N TRP A 57 19.39 -27.89 -12.23
CA TRP A 57 20.51 -27.15 -12.83
C TRP A 57 21.72 -27.01 -11.89
N CYS A 58 21.53 -27.13 -10.57
CA CYS A 58 22.65 -27.19 -9.63
C CYS A 58 23.43 -28.50 -9.82
N HIS A 59 22.72 -29.62 -9.98
CA HIS A 59 23.32 -30.94 -10.25
C HIS A 59 24.01 -30.99 -11.62
N VAL A 60 23.44 -30.33 -12.64
CA VAL A 60 24.08 -30.21 -13.96
C VAL A 60 25.38 -29.42 -13.85
N MET A 61 25.35 -28.25 -13.18
CA MET A 61 26.55 -27.43 -12.97
C MET A 61 27.64 -28.17 -12.18
N GLU A 62 27.24 -28.97 -11.18
CA GLU A 62 28.17 -29.83 -10.45
C GLU A 62 28.87 -30.83 -11.36
N ARG A 63 28.09 -31.68 -12.04
CA ARG A 63 28.60 -32.75 -12.91
C ARG A 63 29.49 -32.21 -14.03
N GLU A 64 29.11 -31.09 -14.63
CA GLU A 64 29.82 -30.53 -15.79
C GLU A 64 31.03 -29.67 -15.40
N SER A 65 30.96 -28.95 -14.27
CA SER A 65 31.97 -27.96 -13.90
C SER A 65 32.70 -28.24 -12.59
N PHE A 66 31.98 -28.52 -11.49
CA PHE A 66 32.61 -28.63 -10.16
C PHE A 66 33.33 -29.96 -9.93
N GLU A 67 32.92 -31.03 -10.60
CA GLU A 67 33.61 -32.33 -10.59
C GLU A 67 34.84 -32.36 -11.55
N ASN A 68 34.93 -31.41 -12.47
CA ASN A 68 36.03 -31.34 -13.43
C ASN A 68 37.32 -30.86 -12.74
N ALA A 69 38.32 -31.73 -12.64
CA ALA A 69 39.58 -31.44 -11.95
C ALA A 69 40.34 -30.22 -12.51
N THR A 70 40.25 -29.94 -13.82
CA THR A 70 40.92 -28.78 -14.44
C THR A 70 40.21 -27.48 -14.06
N THR A 71 38.88 -27.46 -14.14
CA THR A 71 38.07 -26.31 -13.70
C THR A 71 38.25 -26.05 -12.21
N ALA A 72 38.23 -27.11 -11.39
CA ALA A 72 38.44 -27.01 -9.95
C ALA A 72 39.83 -26.47 -9.58
N ALA A 73 40.88 -26.85 -10.33
CA ALA A 73 42.22 -26.29 -10.13
C ALA A 73 42.24 -24.77 -10.36
N LEU A 74 41.59 -24.28 -11.43
CA LEU A 74 41.47 -22.84 -11.70
C LEU A 74 40.69 -22.11 -10.60
N MET A 75 39.61 -22.72 -10.11
CA MET A 75 38.82 -22.18 -9.01
C MET A 75 39.65 -22.05 -7.73
N ASN A 76 40.32 -23.13 -7.32
CA ASN A 76 41.12 -23.19 -6.08
C ASN A 76 42.36 -22.28 -6.12
N GLU A 77 42.95 -22.09 -7.30
CA GLU A 77 44.11 -21.21 -7.47
C GLU A 77 43.73 -19.74 -7.26
N HIS A 78 42.66 -19.29 -7.91
CA HIS A 78 42.35 -17.86 -8.03
C HIS A 78 41.30 -17.34 -7.06
N PHE A 79 40.46 -18.21 -6.48
CA PHE A 79 39.30 -17.79 -5.69
C PHE A 79 39.27 -18.46 -4.31
N VAL A 80 38.54 -17.85 -3.38
CA VAL A 80 37.99 -18.57 -2.21
C VAL A 80 36.58 -19.01 -2.57
N CYS A 81 36.37 -20.32 -2.72
CA CYS A 81 35.12 -20.88 -3.19
C CYS A 81 34.17 -21.14 -2.02
N ILE A 82 33.03 -20.46 -2.01
CA ILE A 82 32.00 -20.58 -0.95
C ILE A 82 30.72 -21.17 -1.55
N LYS A 83 30.17 -22.18 -0.88
CA LYS A 83 28.92 -22.86 -1.24
C LYS A 83 27.84 -22.53 -0.20
N VAL A 84 26.65 -22.17 -0.65
CA VAL A 84 25.53 -21.78 0.23
C VAL A 84 24.25 -22.50 -0.18
N ASP A 85 23.56 -23.05 0.82
CA ASP A 85 22.18 -23.52 0.68
C ASP A 85 21.22 -22.35 0.91
N ARG A 86 20.45 -21.97 -0.11
CA ARG A 86 19.50 -20.84 -0.02
C ARG A 86 18.38 -21.07 0.99
N GLU A 87 18.03 -22.32 1.27
CA GLU A 87 16.91 -22.64 2.17
C GLU A 87 17.31 -22.41 3.64
N GLU A 88 18.58 -22.64 3.94
CA GLU A 88 19.20 -22.35 5.23
C GLU A 88 19.64 -20.88 5.37
N ARG A 89 20.07 -20.25 4.28
CA ARG A 89 20.54 -18.84 4.24
C ARG A 89 19.80 -17.97 3.21
N PRO A 90 18.49 -17.72 3.40
CA PRO A 90 17.71 -16.86 2.51
C PRO A 90 18.20 -15.41 2.50
N ASP A 91 18.82 -14.94 3.58
CA ASP A 91 19.43 -13.61 3.65
C ASP A 91 20.54 -13.38 2.62
N LEU A 92 21.40 -14.39 2.40
CA LEU A 92 22.44 -14.33 1.37
C LEU A 92 21.83 -14.46 -0.03
N ASP A 93 20.86 -15.36 -0.19
CA ASP A 93 20.15 -15.56 -1.45
C ASP A 93 19.48 -14.28 -1.92
N ASP A 94 18.73 -13.59 -1.07
CA ASP A 94 18.03 -12.34 -1.37
C ASP A 94 19.00 -11.24 -1.87
N ILE A 95 20.09 -11.01 -1.13
CA ILE A 95 21.07 -9.96 -1.44
C ILE A 95 21.71 -10.23 -2.80
N TYR A 96 22.16 -11.46 -3.03
CA TYR A 96 22.93 -11.80 -4.22
C TYR A 96 22.03 -12.10 -5.44
N MET A 97 20.78 -12.49 -5.23
CA MET A 97 19.77 -12.56 -6.29
C MET A 97 19.43 -11.15 -6.79
N ALA A 98 19.25 -10.18 -5.89
CA ALA A 98 19.05 -8.79 -6.27
C ALA A 98 20.23 -8.25 -7.11
N ALA A 99 21.47 -8.57 -6.71
CA ALA A 99 22.66 -8.25 -7.48
C ALA A 99 22.65 -8.92 -8.87
N THR A 100 22.31 -10.20 -8.94
CA THR A 100 22.27 -10.98 -10.19
C THR A 100 21.24 -10.44 -11.17
N VAL A 101 20.04 -10.09 -10.68
CA VAL A 101 18.98 -9.47 -11.49
C VAL A 101 19.41 -8.09 -11.98
N ALA A 102 20.02 -7.28 -11.12
CA ALA A 102 20.51 -5.95 -11.51
C ALA A 102 21.61 -6.01 -12.59
N MET A 103 22.47 -7.04 -12.56
CA MET A 103 23.57 -7.20 -13.52
C MET A 103 23.15 -7.86 -14.84
N SER A 104 22.31 -8.89 -14.78
CA SER A 104 22.02 -9.76 -15.93
C SER A 104 20.63 -9.57 -16.53
N GLY A 105 19.75 -8.83 -15.85
CA GLY A 105 18.34 -8.65 -16.23
C GLY A 105 17.45 -9.87 -15.95
N GLY A 106 18.02 -10.95 -15.41
CA GLY A 106 17.32 -12.17 -15.01
C GLY A 106 17.92 -12.78 -13.75
N GLY A 107 17.20 -13.73 -13.14
CA GLY A 107 17.65 -14.44 -11.94
C GLY A 107 17.42 -15.93 -12.06
N GLY A 108 17.94 -16.70 -11.11
CA GLY A 108 17.72 -18.15 -11.03
C GLY A 108 18.90 -18.88 -10.40
N TRP A 109 18.68 -20.17 -10.15
CA TRP A 109 19.69 -21.08 -9.58
C TRP A 109 20.15 -22.11 -10.62
N PRO A 110 21.40 -22.59 -10.58
CA PRO A 110 22.47 -22.22 -9.64
C PRO A 110 22.89 -20.77 -9.84
N MET A 111 23.13 -20.06 -8.74
CA MET A 111 23.61 -18.68 -8.78
C MET A 111 25.12 -18.67 -8.56
N THR A 112 25.86 -18.03 -9.45
CA THR A 112 27.33 -17.93 -9.39
C THR A 112 27.72 -16.46 -9.37
N VAL A 113 28.30 -16.02 -8.25
CA VAL A 113 28.60 -14.61 -7.98
C VAL A 113 30.05 -14.45 -7.58
N PHE A 114 30.71 -13.42 -8.11
CA PHE A 114 32.08 -13.06 -7.75
C PHE A 114 32.05 -11.80 -6.88
N LEU A 115 32.66 -11.91 -5.70
CA LEU A 115 32.64 -10.88 -4.68
C LEU A 115 34.06 -10.40 -4.34
N THR A 116 34.16 -9.15 -3.90
CA THR A 116 35.36 -8.68 -3.19
C THR A 116 35.51 -9.42 -1.85
N PRO A 117 36.70 -9.40 -1.20
CA PRO A 117 36.87 -9.90 0.17
C PRO A 117 35.95 -9.21 1.21
N ASP A 118 35.41 -8.04 0.86
CA ASP A 118 34.44 -7.29 1.66
C ASP A 118 32.98 -7.61 1.28
N GLN A 119 32.78 -8.71 0.54
CA GLN A 119 31.50 -9.31 0.17
C GLN A 119 30.73 -8.58 -0.94
N GLU A 120 31.24 -7.47 -1.45
CA GLU A 120 30.59 -6.64 -2.48
C GLU A 120 30.59 -7.37 -3.85
N PRO A 121 29.42 -7.54 -4.50
CA PRO A 121 29.34 -8.24 -5.79
C PRO A 121 29.85 -7.36 -6.94
N PHE A 122 30.71 -7.92 -7.79
CA PHE A 122 31.20 -7.23 -9.00
C PHE A 122 30.93 -8.01 -10.30
N PHE A 123 30.51 -9.27 -10.22
CA PHE A 123 30.01 -10.03 -11.37
C PHE A 123 29.06 -11.13 -10.90
N ALA A 124 28.01 -11.42 -11.69
CA ALA A 124 27.04 -12.45 -11.35
C ALA A 124 26.45 -13.10 -12.61
N GLY A 125 26.02 -14.35 -12.47
CA GLY A 125 25.23 -15.06 -13.45
C GLY A 125 24.64 -16.34 -12.87
N THR A 126 23.92 -17.10 -13.69
CA THR A 126 23.30 -18.35 -13.26
C THR A 126 24.18 -19.56 -13.64
N TYR A 127 23.74 -20.36 -14.60
CA TYR A 127 24.49 -21.49 -15.14
C TYR A 127 25.49 -21.03 -16.22
N PHE A 128 26.71 -21.57 -16.16
CA PHE A 128 27.75 -21.37 -17.16
C PHE A 128 28.18 -22.72 -17.75
N PRO A 129 28.19 -22.88 -19.09
CA PRO A 129 28.55 -24.15 -19.71
C PRO A 129 30.04 -24.49 -19.51
N PRO A 130 30.44 -25.77 -19.57
CA PRO A 130 31.84 -26.17 -19.40
C PRO A 130 32.76 -25.70 -20.55
N GLU A 131 32.18 -25.37 -21.71
CA GLU A 131 32.89 -24.94 -22.92
C GLU A 131 32.27 -23.68 -23.51
N ASP A 132 33.06 -22.88 -24.22
CA ASP A 132 32.58 -21.73 -24.99
C ASP A 132 31.58 -22.18 -26.07
N LYS A 133 30.28 -21.88 -25.88
CA LYS A 133 29.20 -22.28 -26.80
C LYS A 133 28.15 -21.19 -26.94
N TYR A 134 27.52 -21.13 -28.12
CA TYR A 134 26.42 -20.20 -28.45
C TYR A 134 26.73 -18.71 -28.17
N GLY A 135 27.98 -18.29 -28.37
CA GLY A 135 28.40 -16.90 -28.11
C GLY A 135 28.55 -16.55 -26.63
N ARG A 136 28.50 -17.52 -25.72
CA ARG A 136 28.75 -17.35 -24.28
C ARG A 136 30.09 -17.98 -23.90
N PRO A 137 30.89 -17.33 -23.04
CA PRO A 137 32.11 -17.94 -22.52
C PRO A 137 31.74 -19.14 -21.65
N GLY A 138 32.51 -20.22 -21.80
CA GLY A 138 32.49 -21.34 -20.87
C GLY A 138 33.06 -20.94 -19.52
N PHE A 139 32.74 -21.72 -18.50
CA PHE A 139 33.11 -21.42 -17.13
C PHE A 139 34.63 -21.26 -16.93
N PRO A 140 35.53 -22.10 -17.50
CA PRO A 140 36.97 -21.88 -17.42
C PRO A 140 37.44 -20.55 -18.02
N SER A 141 36.89 -20.17 -19.18
CA SER A 141 37.20 -18.90 -19.85
C SER A 141 36.76 -17.71 -19.00
N LEU A 142 35.60 -17.80 -18.36
CA LEU A 142 35.10 -16.79 -17.44
C LEU A 142 35.99 -16.66 -16.20
N LEU A 143 36.35 -17.77 -15.55
CA LEU A 143 37.24 -17.79 -14.38
C LEU A 143 38.58 -17.10 -14.70
N GLY A 144 39.17 -17.40 -15.86
CA GLY A 144 40.41 -16.77 -16.31
C GLY A 144 40.28 -15.26 -16.51
N ARG A 145 39.18 -14.80 -17.12
CA ARG A 145 38.92 -13.35 -17.33
C ARG A 145 38.74 -12.61 -16.01
N VAL A 146 37.98 -13.18 -15.08
CA VAL A 146 37.78 -12.58 -13.75
C VAL A 146 39.11 -12.52 -12.97
N ALA A 147 39.91 -13.59 -13.00
CA ALA A 147 41.22 -13.61 -12.35
C ALA A 147 42.23 -12.62 -12.97
N GLN A 148 42.15 -12.39 -14.28
CA GLN A 148 42.94 -11.36 -14.96
C GLN A 148 42.48 -9.95 -14.54
N ALA A 149 41.18 -9.66 -14.63
CA ALA A 149 40.61 -8.37 -14.22
C ALA A 149 40.92 -8.03 -12.76
N TRP A 150 40.89 -9.02 -11.85
CA TRP A 150 41.28 -8.82 -10.45
C TRP A 150 42.74 -8.34 -10.26
N ARG A 151 43.65 -8.76 -11.15
CA ARG A 151 45.06 -8.38 -11.11
C ARG A 151 45.37 -7.07 -11.84
N GLU A 152 44.67 -6.82 -12.95
CA GLU A 152 45.01 -5.74 -13.89
C GLU A 152 44.09 -4.51 -13.75
N GLU A 153 42.81 -4.70 -13.39
CA GLU A 153 41.75 -3.67 -13.41
C GLU A 153 41.06 -3.54 -12.03
N ARG A 154 41.85 -3.69 -10.97
CA ARG A 154 41.32 -3.85 -9.61
C ARG A 154 40.49 -2.66 -9.13
N ASP A 155 40.99 -1.44 -9.28
CA ASP A 155 40.30 -0.25 -8.80
C ASP A 155 38.93 -0.07 -9.48
N ASP A 156 38.83 -0.41 -10.77
CA ASP A 156 37.59 -0.35 -11.54
C ASP A 156 36.58 -1.41 -11.06
N LEU A 157 37.04 -2.62 -10.69
CA LEU A 157 36.17 -3.65 -10.10
C LEU A 157 35.62 -3.24 -8.74
N PHE A 158 36.45 -2.67 -7.86
CA PHE A 158 35.99 -2.19 -6.55
C PHE A 158 35.02 -1.02 -6.69
N GLN A 159 35.23 -0.13 -7.65
CA GLN A 159 34.30 0.95 -7.92
C GLN A 159 32.94 0.43 -8.40
N GLN A 160 32.93 -0.52 -9.35
CA GLN A 160 31.69 -1.18 -9.82
C GLN A 160 30.97 -1.92 -8.69
N ALA A 161 31.72 -2.60 -7.82
CA ALA A 161 31.16 -3.33 -6.68
C ALA A 161 30.45 -2.41 -5.68
N ARG A 162 31.06 -1.25 -5.38
CA ARG A 162 30.48 -0.23 -4.49
C ARG A 162 29.24 0.41 -5.09
N GLU A 163 29.30 0.78 -6.38
CA GLU A 163 28.15 1.36 -7.08
C GLU A 163 26.96 0.42 -7.10
N LEU A 164 27.18 -0.87 -7.38
CA LEU A 164 26.12 -1.87 -7.32
C LEU A 164 25.59 -2.07 -5.89
N THR A 165 26.47 -2.10 -4.90
CA THR A 165 26.08 -2.27 -3.49
C THR A 165 25.20 -1.12 -3.00
N GLU A 166 25.54 0.13 -3.31
CA GLU A 166 24.69 1.28 -3.00
C GLU A 166 23.36 1.22 -3.75
N HIS A 167 23.36 0.79 -5.03
CA HIS A 167 22.13 0.61 -5.78
C HIS A 167 21.18 -0.42 -5.14
N ILE A 168 21.71 -1.58 -4.71
CA ILE A 168 20.93 -2.61 -4.01
C ILE A 168 20.40 -2.07 -2.68
N ARG A 169 21.20 -1.27 -1.95
CA ARG A 169 20.78 -0.64 -0.69
C ARG A 169 19.64 0.37 -0.90
N GLU A 170 19.72 1.20 -1.94
CA GLU A 170 18.67 2.14 -2.31
C GLU A 170 17.38 1.43 -2.72
N GLN A 171 17.46 0.35 -3.51
CA GLN A 171 16.29 -0.46 -3.89
C GLN A 171 15.65 -1.19 -2.70
N SER A 172 16.46 -1.58 -1.71
CA SER A 172 15.99 -2.18 -0.45
C SER A 172 15.37 -1.16 0.52
N SER A 173 15.39 0.14 0.16
CA SER A 173 14.72 1.17 0.95
C SER A 173 13.21 1.14 0.73
N VAL A 174 12.48 0.95 1.82
CA VAL A 174 11.02 1.06 1.83
C VAL A 174 10.68 2.55 1.82
N GLY A 175 9.70 2.94 0.98
CA GLY A 175 9.26 4.33 0.86
C GLY A 175 8.63 4.85 2.17
N ARG A 176 8.24 6.13 2.19
CA ARG A 176 7.53 6.69 3.36
C ARG A 176 6.18 5.97 3.54
N PRO A 177 5.80 5.59 4.78
CA PRO A 177 4.52 4.96 5.03
C PRO A 177 3.36 5.81 4.53
N MET A 178 2.39 5.18 3.87
CA MET A 178 1.15 5.81 3.43
C MET A 178 -0.04 4.84 3.62
N PRO A 179 -1.29 5.34 3.71
CA PRO A 179 -2.45 4.47 3.84
C PRO A 179 -2.59 3.54 2.63
N ILE A 180 -3.03 2.30 2.88
CA ILE A 180 -3.38 1.37 1.79
C ILE A 180 -4.78 1.68 1.28
N ASN A 181 -4.93 1.73 -0.05
CA ASN A 181 -6.24 1.80 -0.70
C ASN A 181 -6.68 0.39 -1.11
N LEU A 182 -7.87 -0.04 -0.66
CA LEU A 182 -8.44 -1.35 -1.01
C LEU A 182 -8.83 -1.47 -2.50
N ASP A 183 -9.01 -0.36 -3.22
CA ASP A 183 -9.23 -0.39 -4.68
C ASP A 183 -8.04 -1.02 -5.42
N TRP A 184 -6.86 -1.07 -4.80
CA TRP A 184 -5.69 -1.77 -5.35
C TRP A 184 -5.92 -3.28 -5.47
N ILE A 185 -6.86 -3.87 -4.74
CA ILE A 185 -7.30 -5.26 -4.96
C ILE A 185 -7.88 -5.40 -6.37
N ALA A 186 -8.82 -4.53 -6.75
CA ALA A 186 -9.41 -4.55 -8.09
C ALA A 186 -8.35 -4.30 -9.18
N GLN A 187 -7.37 -3.44 -8.91
CA GLN A 187 -6.25 -3.21 -9.83
C GLN A 187 -5.35 -4.44 -9.97
N ALA A 188 -5.02 -5.13 -8.87
CA ALA A 188 -4.28 -6.39 -8.92
C ALA A 188 -5.02 -7.45 -9.75
N VAL A 189 -6.33 -7.62 -9.52
CA VAL A 189 -7.15 -8.57 -10.29
C VAL A 189 -7.21 -8.21 -11.77
N THR A 190 -7.32 -6.91 -12.10
CA THR A 190 -7.25 -6.45 -13.50
C THR A 190 -5.90 -6.79 -14.14
N GLN A 191 -4.79 -6.63 -13.41
CA GLN A 191 -3.46 -7.00 -13.91
C GLN A 191 -3.30 -8.52 -14.09
N LEU A 192 -3.88 -9.33 -13.18
CA LEU A 192 -3.91 -10.79 -13.32
C LEU A 192 -4.68 -11.19 -14.58
N ALA A 193 -5.87 -10.64 -14.78
CA ALA A 193 -6.72 -10.89 -15.95
C ALA A 193 -6.01 -10.58 -17.27
N ALA A 194 -5.18 -9.53 -17.32
CA ALA A 194 -4.42 -9.17 -18.51
C ALA A 194 -3.34 -10.21 -18.90
N SER A 195 -2.90 -11.03 -17.94
CA SER A 195 -1.89 -12.08 -18.15
C SER A 195 -2.44 -13.50 -18.12
N TYR A 196 -3.75 -13.66 -17.94
CA TYR A 196 -4.39 -14.96 -17.77
C TYR A 196 -4.40 -15.77 -19.07
N ASP A 197 -4.12 -17.06 -18.97
CA ASP A 197 -4.24 -18.01 -20.07
C ASP A 197 -5.63 -18.65 -20.07
N ASP A 198 -6.53 -18.16 -20.93
CA ASP A 198 -7.90 -18.68 -21.07
C ASP A 198 -7.98 -20.14 -21.57
N ARG A 199 -6.90 -20.70 -22.12
CA ARG A 199 -6.91 -22.04 -22.70
C ARG A 199 -6.50 -23.11 -21.69
N TYR A 200 -5.45 -22.85 -20.91
CA TYR A 200 -4.89 -23.83 -19.98
C TYR A 200 -4.89 -23.37 -18.51
N GLY A 201 -5.39 -22.17 -18.23
CA GLY A 201 -5.31 -21.56 -16.90
C GLY A 201 -3.88 -21.13 -16.53
N GLY A 202 -3.74 -20.42 -15.43
CA GLY A 202 -2.48 -19.79 -15.01
C GLY A 202 -2.25 -18.41 -15.62
N PHE A 203 -1.08 -17.85 -15.34
CA PHE A 203 -0.71 -16.51 -15.78
C PHE A 203 0.65 -16.53 -16.47
N GLY A 204 0.78 -15.77 -17.55
CA GLY A 204 2.00 -15.70 -18.35
C GLY A 204 2.19 -16.90 -19.28
N THR A 205 3.42 -17.04 -19.78
CA THR A 205 3.84 -18.10 -20.71
C THR A 205 4.61 -19.21 -19.97
N ALA A 206 4.98 -20.27 -20.68
CA ALA A 206 5.91 -21.28 -20.17
C ALA A 206 7.29 -20.68 -19.80
N PRO A 207 7.96 -21.15 -18.74
CA PRO A 207 7.46 -22.11 -17.73
C PRO A 207 6.40 -21.49 -16.80
N LYS A 208 5.44 -22.30 -16.32
CA LYS A 208 4.34 -21.87 -15.45
C LYS A 208 4.53 -22.31 -14.00
N PHE A 209 4.47 -21.34 -13.09
CA PHE A 209 4.52 -21.56 -11.63
C PHE A 209 3.13 -21.41 -10.99
N PRO A 210 2.80 -22.20 -9.94
CA PRO A 210 1.58 -22.05 -9.17
C PRO A 210 1.54 -20.66 -8.47
N PRO A 211 0.58 -19.80 -8.79
CA PRO A 211 0.56 -18.42 -8.31
C PRO A 211 -0.29 -18.30 -7.03
N SER A 212 0.01 -19.10 -6.00
CA SER A 212 -0.90 -19.31 -4.86
C SER A 212 -1.37 -18.02 -4.15
N PRO A 213 -0.52 -17.02 -3.82
CA PRO A 213 -0.99 -15.75 -3.26
C PRO A 213 -2.01 -15.02 -4.16
N ALA A 214 -1.78 -15.03 -5.48
CA ALA A 214 -2.70 -14.43 -6.44
C ALA A 214 -4.04 -15.18 -6.51
N LEU A 215 -4.02 -16.53 -6.46
CA LEU A 215 -5.26 -17.33 -6.42
C LEU A 215 -6.08 -17.04 -5.16
N ARG A 216 -5.45 -16.84 -4.00
CA ARG A 216 -6.15 -16.41 -2.77
C ARG A 216 -6.69 -14.98 -2.85
N LEU A 217 -6.06 -14.11 -3.63
CA LEU A 217 -6.62 -12.79 -3.90
C LEU A 217 -7.88 -12.88 -4.77
N LEU A 218 -7.91 -13.82 -5.73
CA LEU A 218 -9.11 -14.08 -6.55
C LEU A 218 -10.26 -14.67 -5.71
N THR A 219 -9.99 -15.60 -4.78
CA THR A 219 -11.02 -16.12 -3.85
C THR A 219 -11.63 -14.98 -3.03
N LEU A 220 -10.79 -14.12 -2.46
CA LEU A 220 -11.22 -12.93 -1.71
C LEU A 220 -12.05 -11.97 -2.58
N PHE A 221 -11.54 -11.59 -3.75
CA PHE A 221 -12.19 -10.60 -4.61
C PHE A 221 -13.54 -11.08 -5.10
N HIS A 222 -13.65 -12.35 -5.51
CA HIS A 222 -14.92 -12.96 -5.87
C HIS A 222 -15.90 -12.94 -4.68
N ALA A 223 -15.47 -13.35 -3.49
CA ALA A 223 -16.33 -13.34 -2.31
C ALA A 223 -16.86 -11.95 -1.93
N GLN A 224 -16.07 -10.88 -2.17
CA GLN A 224 -16.45 -9.51 -1.82
C GLN A 224 -17.31 -8.79 -2.86
N THR A 225 -17.21 -9.18 -4.12
CA THR A 225 -17.78 -8.43 -5.26
C THR A 225 -18.75 -9.25 -6.11
N GLY A 226 -18.70 -10.58 -6.01
CA GLY A 226 -19.40 -11.49 -6.91
C GLY A 226 -18.79 -11.56 -8.32
N ASP A 227 -17.57 -11.05 -8.54
CA ASP A 227 -16.94 -11.01 -9.86
C ASP A 227 -16.72 -12.42 -10.41
N VAL A 228 -17.42 -12.73 -11.51
CA VAL A 228 -17.40 -14.06 -12.13
C VAL A 228 -16.08 -14.32 -12.83
N ARG A 229 -15.43 -13.30 -13.40
CA ARG A 229 -14.15 -13.48 -14.12
C ARG A 229 -13.03 -13.88 -13.17
N ALA A 230 -13.01 -13.35 -11.95
CA ALA A 230 -12.07 -13.77 -10.91
C ALA A 230 -12.28 -15.24 -10.53
N LEU A 231 -13.53 -15.69 -10.44
CA LEU A 231 -13.86 -17.10 -10.22
C LEU A 231 -13.42 -17.99 -11.41
N ASP A 232 -13.68 -17.56 -12.65
CA ASP A 232 -13.27 -18.29 -13.85
C ASP A 232 -11.74 -18.47 -13.91
N MET A 233 -10.99 -17.41 -13.61
CA MET A 233 -9.52 -17.48 -13.57
C MET A 233 -9.01 -18.43 -12.48
N LEU A 234 -9.65 -18.39 -11.31
CA LEU A 234 -9.34 -19.31 -10.21
C LEU A 234 -9.61 -20.77 -10.63
N GLN A 235 -10.82 -21.06 -11.11
CA GLN A 235 -11.21 -22.43 -11.49
C GLN A 235 -10.39 -22.95 -12.65
N GLY A 236 -10.21 -22.17 -13.72
CA GLY A 236 -9.43 -22.59 -14.88
C GLY A 236 -7.97 -22.88 -14.53
N THR A 237 -7.37 -22.10 -13.62
CA THR A 237 -6.01 -22.37 -13.13
C THR A 237 -5.96 -23.65 -12.28
N LEU A 238 -6.87 -23.80 -11.32
CA LEU A 238 -6.91 -25.00 -10.46
C LEU A 238 -7.23 -26.28 -11.24
N ASP A 239 -8.10 -26.18 -12.24
CA ASP A 239 -8.43 -27.27 -13.15
C ASP A 239 -7.24 -27.63 -14.04
N GLY A 240 -6.57 -26.64 -14.63
CA GLY A 240 -5.35 -26.87 -15.42
C GLY A 240 -4.28 -27.60 -14.61
N MET A 241 -3.98 -27.13 -13.40
CA MET A 241 -2.96 -27.74 -12.53
C MET A 241 -3.32 -29.16 -12.09
N ARG A 242 -4.56 -29.41 -11.64
CA ARG A 242 -4.96 -30.75 -11.15
C ARG A 242 -5.11 -31.77 -12.28
N GLN A 243 -5.43 -31.32 -13.50
CA GLN A 243 -5.59 -32.20 -14.67
C GLN A 243 -4.27 -32.45 -15.37
N GLY A 244 -3.29 -31.55 -15.22
CA GLY A 244 -1.94 -31.68 -15.75
C GLY A 244 -1.09 -32.73 -15.03
N GLY A 245 0.15 -32.88 -15.50
CA GLY A 245 1.15 -33.79 -14.94
C GLY A 245 1.93 -33.20 -13.77
N MET A 246 1.76 -31.91 -13.47
CA MET A 246 2.30 -31.32 -12.23
C MET A 246 1.64 -31.83 -10.96
N TYR A 247 0.40 -32.33 -11.06
CA TYR A 247 -0.25 -33.03 -9.97
C TYR A 247 0.07 -34.52 -10.06
N ASP A 248 0.57 -35.11 -8.98
CA ASP A 248 0.89 -36.54 -8.98
C ASP A 248 -0.38 -37.37 -8.82
N HIS A 249 -0.87 -37.88 -9.95
CA HIS A 249 -2.08 -38.71 -10.04
C HIS A 249 -1.95 -40.09 -9.38
N VAL A 250 -0.78 -40.50 -8.89
CA VAL A 250 -0.63 -41.78 -8.19
C VAL A 250 -0.83 -41.57 -6.70
N VAL A 251 -0.13 -40.61 -6.08
CA VAL A 251 -0.11 -40.45 -4.61
C VAL A 251 -0.54 -39.09 -4.08
N GLY A 252 -0.85 -38.14 -4.96
CA GLY A 252 -1.15 -36.76 -4.61
C GLY A 252 0.09 -35.88 -4.43
N GLY A 253 -0.19 -34.61 -4.14
CA GLY A 253 0.83 -33.56 -4.07
C GLY A 253 1.23 -33.02 -5.43
N PHE A 254 1.83 -31.85 -5.41
CA PHE A 254 2.21 -31.07 -6.57
C PHE A 254 3.72 -30.99 -6.71
N CYS A 255 4.17 -31.13 -7.95
CA CYS A 255 5.48 -30.68 -8.40
C CYS A 255 5.52 -29.15 -8.43
N ARG A 256 6.71 -28.56 -8.32
CA ARG A 256 6.87 -27.11 -8.14
C ARG A 256 6.34 -26.28 -9.31
N TYR A 257 6.63 -26.66 -10.54
CA TYR A 257 6.22 -25.90 -11.72
C TYR A 257 6.19 -26.76 -12.98
N SER A 258 5.52 -26.24 -14.02
CA SER A 258 5.49 -26.85 -15.35
C SER A 258 6.44 -26.14 -16.30
N THR A 259 7.22 -26.92 -17.06
CA THR A 259 8.07 -26.40 -18.14
C THR A 259 7.28 -25.96 -19.36
N ASP A 260 6.05 -26.44 -19.52
CA ASP A 260 5.16 -26.13 -20.62
C ASP A 260 3.97 -25.27 -20.21
N GLU A 261 3.22 -24.78 -21.21
CA GLU A 261 2.04 -23.96 -20.99
C GLU A 261 0.80 -24.75 -20.52
N ARG A 262 0.84 -26.09 -20.57
CA ARG A 262 -0.33 -26.96 -20.40
C ARG A 262 -0.44 -27.57 -19.01
N TRP A 263 0.53 -27.27 -18.14
CA TRP A 263 0.72 -27.94 -16.85
C TRP A 263 1.05 -29.44 -16.98
N LEU A 264 1.47 -29.91 -18.16
CA LEU A 264 1.69 -31.33 -18.42
C LEU A 264 3.09 -31.78 -18.00
N VAL A 265 4.14 -31.04 -18.34
CA VAL A 265 5.53 -31.47 -18.13
C VAL A 265 6.11 -30.76 -16.90
N PRO A 266 6.12 -31.40 -15.71
CA PRO A 266 6.66 -30.77 -14.51
C PRO A 266 8.19 -30.76 -14.51
N HIS A 267 8.76 -29.86 -13.72
CA HIS A 267 9.98 -30.22 -12.99
C HIS A 267 9.56 -31.01 -11.76
N PHE A 268 9.98 -32.27 -11.68
CA PHE A 268 9.39 -33.27 -10.78
C PHE A 268 9.68 -33.07 -9.28
N GLU A 269 10.41 -32.01 -8.92
CA GLU A 269 10.64 -31.64 -7.53
C GLU A 269 9.33 -31.27 -6.84
N LYS A 270 9.16 -31.73 -5.59
CA LYS A 270 8.00 -31.36 -4.76
C LYS A 270 8.46 -30.63 -3.53
N MET A 271 8.07 -29.37 -3.41
CA MET A 271 8.44 -28.51 -2.28
C MET A 271 7.31 -28.48 -1.24
N LEU A 272 7.69 -28.45 0.04
CA LEU A 272 6.71 -28.39 1.14
C LEU A 272 5.84 -27.12 1.06
N TYR A 273 6.45 -25.96 0.78
CA TYR A 273 5.73 -24.69 0.76
C TYR A 273 4.73 -24.57 -0.39
N ASP A 274 5.00 -25.18 -1.56
CA ASP A 274 4.06 -25.20 -2.68
C ASP A 274 2.82 -26.03 -2.33
N ASN A 275 3.06 -27.23 -1.79
CA ASN A 275 2.00 -28.14 -1.36
C ASN A 275 1.17 -27.55 -0.21
N ALA A 276 1.81 -26.85 0.73
CA ALA A 276 1.11 -26.14 1.80
C ALA A 276 0.14 -25.10 1.23
N GLN A 277 0.63 -24.23 0.35
CA GLN A 277 -0.16 -23.14 -0.20
C GLN A 277 -1.25 -23.64 -1.15
N LEU A 278 -0.96 -24.61 -2.01
CA LEU A 278 -1.95 -25.17 -2.93
C LEU A 278 -3.07 -25.90 -2.19
N ALA A 279 -2.75 -26.71 -1.17
CA ALA A 279 -3.78 -27.34 -0.34
C ALA A 279 -4.75 -26.30 0.23
N ARG A 280 -4.24 -25.18 0.76
CA ARG A 280 -5.07 -24.07 1.26
C ARG A 280 -5.96 -23.47 0.17
N VAL A 281 -5.44 -23.19 -1.02
CA VAL A 281 -6.22 -22.62 -2.14
C VAL A 281 -7.32 -23.58 -2.58
N TYR A 282 -7.06 -24.88 -2.70
CA TYR A 282 -8.08 -25.86 -3.07
C TYR A 282 -9.18 -25.99 -2.00
N LEU A 283 -8.84 -25.87 -0.71
CA LEU A 283 -9.85 -25.83 0.36
C LEU A 283 -10.74 -24.58 0.26
N GLU A 284 -10.15 -23.40 0.03
CA GLU A 284 -10.89 -22.15 -0.15
C GLU A 284 -11.79 -22.20 -1.40
N ALA A 285 -11.29 -22.73 -2.52
CA ALA A 285 -12.05 -22.91 -3.75
C ALA A 285 -13.20 -23.92 -3.57
N PHE A 286 -12.99 -24.98 -2.79
CA PHE A 286 -14.06 -25.91 -2.43
C PHE A 286 -15.17 -25.20 -1.63
N GLN A 287 -14.82 -24.35 -0.67
CA GLN A 287 -15.81 -23.60 0.12
C GLN A 287 -16.61 -22.60 -0.73
N LEU A 288 -15.99 -22.01 -1.76
CA LEU A 288 -16.66 -21.09 -2.68
C LEU A 288 -17.58 -21.80 -3.67
N THR A 289 -17.14 -22.94 -4.23
CA THR A 289 -17.79 -23.58 -5.38
C THR A 289 -18.62 -24.81 -5.03
N GLY A 290 -18.34 -25.44 -3.88
CA GLY A 290 -18.86 -26.76 -3.54
C GLY A 290 -18.29 -27.91 -4.38
N ASN A 291 -17.29 -27.65 -5.24
CA ASN A 291 -16.73 -28.66 -6.14
C ASN A 291 -15.89 -29.69 -5.37
N THR A 292 -16.39 -30.93 -5.29
CA THR A 292 -15.77 -32.01 -4.53
C THR A 292 -14.42 -32.47 -5.09
N ASP A 293 -14.11 -32.18 -6.36
CA ASP A 293 -12.76 -32.42 -6.91
C ASP A 293 -11.70 -31.58 -6.21
N TYR A 294 -12.02 -30.33 -5.83
CA TYR A 294 -11.09 -29.48 -5.09
C TYR A 294 -10.84 -30.00 -3.67
N ALA A 295 -11.89 -30.47 -2.99
CA ALA A 295 -11.75 -31.13 -1.69
C ALA A 295 -10.90 -32.40 -1.79
N ARG A 296 -11.07 -33.19 -2.85
CA ARG A 296 -10.28 -34.39 -3.12
C ARG A 296 -8.81 -34.07 -3.34
N VAL A 297 -8.49 -33.09 -4.19
CA VAL A 297 -7.10 -32.67 -4.46
C VAL A 297 -6.42 -32.14 -3.19
N ALA A 298 -7.12 -31.33 -2.39
CA ALA A 298 -6.61 -30.89 -1.09
C ALA A 298 -6.33 -32.09 -0.17
N ARG A 299 -7.27 -33.04 -0.08
CA ARG A 299 -7.14 -34.26 0.74
C ARG A 299 -5.93 -35.10 0.32
N GLU A 300 -5.81 -35.41 -0.96
CA GLU A 300 -4.70 -36.21 -1.50
C GLU A 300 -3.35 -35.51 -1.30
N THR A 301 -3.31 -34.17 -1.39
CA THR A 301 -2.10 -33.38 -1.11
C THR A 301 -1.70 -33.44 0.37
N LEU A 302 -2.66 -33.29 1.30
CA LEU A 302 -2.39 -33.40 2.74
C LEU A 302 -2.04 -34.84 3.14
N ASP A 303 -2.69 -35.83 2.55
CA ASP A 303 -2.39 -37.25 2.78
C ASP A 303 -0.98 -37.61 2.29
N TYR A 304 -0.53 -37.05 1.16
CA TYR A 304 0.87 -37.16 0.71
C TYR A 304 1.84 -36.61 1.75
N VAL A 305 1.61 -35.39 2.22
CA VAL A 305 2.52 -34.75 3.19
C VAL A 305 2.57 -35.53 4.51
N ALA A 306 1.42 -35.92 5.06
CA ALA A 306 1.36 -36.65 6.32
C ALA A 306 2.01 -38.04 6.24
N ARG A 307 1.95 -38.69 5.07
CA ARG A 307 2.50 -40.04 4.86
C ARG A 307 3.99 -40.03 4.54
N ASP A 308 4.41 -39.17 3.59
CA ASP A 308 5.73 -39.26 2.96
C ASP A 308 6.68 -38.15 3.45
N MET A 309 6.16 -37.01 3.90
CA MET A 309 6.96 -35.82 4.23
C MET A 309 7.02 -35.51 5.73
N GLN A 310 6.33 -36.26 6.60
CA GLN A 310 6.33 -35.99 8.04
C GLN A 310 7.33 -36.90 8.78
N ASP A 311 8.26 -36.29 9.51
CA ASP A 311 9.18 -36.98 10.43
C ASP A 311 8.39 -37.73 11.53
N PRO A 312 8.85 -38.91 11.97
CA PRO A 312 8.23 -39.65 13.06
C PRO A 312 8.12 -38.89 14.39
N ASP A 313 8.96 -37.88 14.64
CA ASP A 313 8.84 -37.00 15.82
C ASP A 313 7.91 -35.80 15.58
N GLY A 314 7.56 -35.47 14.32
CA GLY A 314 6.43 -34.60 14.00
C GLY A 314 6.67 -33.53 12.93
N GLY A 315 7.88 -32.96 12.82
CA GLY A 315 8.16 -31.92 11.82
C GLY A 315 8.03 -32.43 10.37
N TYR A 316 7.88 -31.54 9.41
CA TYR A 316 7.79 -31.84 7.98
C TYR A 316 9.12 -31.57 7.28
N TYR A 317 9.52 -32.51 6.42
CA TYR A 317 10.67 -32.43 5.53
C TYR A 317 10.48 -31.38 4.43
N SER A 318 11.58 -30.88 3.88
CA SER A 318 11.58 -29.67 3.04
C SER A 318 11.18 -29.95 1.60
N ALA A 319 11.73 -31.00 0.98
CA ALA A 319 11.48 -31.30 -0.42
C ALA A 319 11.79 -32.76 -0.81
N THR A 320 11.29 -33.18 -1.98
CA THR A 320 11.80 -34.34 -2.72
C THR A 320 12.38 -33.89 -4.05
N ASP A 321 13.55 -34.42 -4.41
CA ASP A 321 14.28 -34.11 -5.64
C ASP A 321 13.50 -34.50 -6.92
N ALA A 322 13.87 -33.88 -8.05
CA ALA A 322 13.35 -34.18 -9.38
C ALA A 322 14.05 -35.40 -10.04
N ASP A 323 15.32 -35.63 -9.70
CA ASP A 323 16.16 -36.67 -10.30
C ASP A 323 16.08 -38.01 -9.52
N SER A 324 16.11 -39.13 -10.25
CA SER A 324 16.35 -40.47 -9.69
C SER A 324 17.37 -41.21 -10.58
N GLU A 325 18.46 -41.69 -9.97
CA GLU A 325 19.64 -42.21 -10.68
C GLU A 325 20.27 -41.22 -11.69
N GLY A 326 20.11 -39.90 -11.44
CA GLY A 326 20.64 -38.85 -12.32
C GLY A 326 19.82 -38.61 -13.59
N GLU A 327 18.63 -39.23 -13.71
CA GLU A 327 17.63 -39.02 -14.76
C GLU A 327 16.38 -38.36 -14.15
N GLU A 328 15.97 -37.20 -14.69
CA GLU A 328 14.78 -36.47 -14.24
C GLU A 328 13.49 -37.26 -14.55
N GLY A 329 12.54 -37.33 -13.61
CA GLY A 329 11.19 -37.86 -13.87
C GLY A 329 11.05 -39.39 -13.94
N LYS A 330 12.15 -40.16 -13.95
CA LYS A 330 12.16 -41.64 -14.06
C LYS A 330 11.24 -42.34 -13.05
N PHE A 331 11.18 -41.81 -11.84
CA PHE A 331 10.33 -42.33 -10.77
C PHE A 331 8.82 -42.20 -11.07
N PHE A 332 8.42 -41.16 -11.82
CA PHE A 332 7.03 -40.71 -11.96
C PHE A 332 6.32 -41.19 -13.22
N VAL A 333 7.07 -41.54 -14.28
CA VAL A 333 6.49 -41.88 -15.59
C VAL A 333 6.11 -43.37 -15.72
N TRP A 334 5.17 -43.65 -16.62
CA TRP A 334 4.59 -45.00 -16.80
C TRP A 334 4.38 -45.36 -18.26
N SER A 335 4.39 -46.66 -18.53
CA SER A 335 3.91 -47.28 -19.76
C SER A 335 2.68 -48.16 -19.50
N PRO A 336 1.84 -48.44 -20.51
CA PRO A 336 0.71 -49.35 -20.36
C PRO A 336 1.11 -50.75 -19.88
N HIS A 337 2.32 -51.20 -20.23
CA HIS A 337 2.85 -52.49 -19.79
C HIS A 337 3.17 -52.50 -18.29
N GLU A 338 3.76 -51.42 -17.77
CA GLU A 338 4.06 -51.29 -16.34
C GLU A 338 2.79 -51.19 -15.51
N VAL A 339 1.77 -50.46 -15.97
CA VAL A 339 0.45 -50.42 -15.29
C VAL A 339 -0.17 -51.81 -15.21
N ARG A 340 -0.17 -52.56 -16.32
CA ARG A 340 -0.66 -53.95 -16.35
C ARG A 340 0.13 -54.87 -15.42
N THR A 341 1.45 -54.69 -15.36
CA THR A 341 2.34 -55.49 -14.52
C THR A 341 2.11 -55.20 -13.04
N ALA A 342 1.99 -53.93 -12.66
CA ALA A 342 1.69 -53.51 -11.28
C ALA A 342 0.35 -54.08 -10.79
N CYS A 343 -0.64 -54.18 -11.67
CA CYS A 343 -1.97 -54.69 -11.33
C CYS A 343 -2.13 -56.22 -11.47
N ALA A 344 -1.05 -56.95 -11.73
CA ALA A 344 -1.12 -58.40 -11.96
C ALA A 344 -1.67 -59.13 -10.71
N GLY A 345 -2.77 -59.85 -10.89
CA GLY A 345 -3.41 -60.62 -9.81
C GLY A 345 -4.54 -59.89 -9.07
N LEU A 346 -4.82 -58.62 -9.39
CA LEU A 346 -5.99 -57.92 -8.87
C LEU A 346 -7.29 -58.39 -9.55
N PRO A 347 -8.42 -58.47 -8.82
CA PRO A 347 -9.72 -58.86 -9.38
C PRO A 347 -10.36 -57.70 -10.16
N LEU A 348 -9.75 -57.30 -11.29
CA LEU A 348 -10.21 -56.20 -12.13
C LEU A 348 -10.80 -56.70 -13.47
N PRO A 349 -11.88 -56.09 -13.98
CA PRO A 349 -12.33 -56.34 -15.36
C PRO A 349 -11.21 -55.97 -16.35
N ALA A 350 -11.00 -56.78 -17.39
CA ALA A 350 -9.91 -56.54 -18.35
C ALA A 350 -9.94 -55.13 -18.98
N ARG A 351 -11.15 -54.62 -19.27
CA ARG A 351 -11.39 -53.27 -19.78
C ARG A 351 -11.04 -52.13 -18.81
N ALA A 352 -10.87 -52.40 -17.51
CA ALA A 352 -10.56 -51.38 -16.51
C ALA A 352 -9.16 -50.78 -16.69
N LEU A 353 -8.17 -51.61 -17.07
CA LEU A 353 -6.79 -51.16 -17.31
C LEU A 353 -6.70 -50.31 -18.57
N ASP A 354 -7.45 -50.66 -19.61
CA ASP A 354 -7.52 -49.86 -20.84
C ASP A 354 -8.27 -48.53 -20.60
N ALA A 355 -9.35 -48.55 -19.81
CA ALA A 355 -10.05 -47.35 -19.38
C ALA A 355 -9.15 -46.44 -18.53
N PHE A 356 -8.35 -47.01 -17.62
CA PHE A 356 -7.37 -46.29 -16.80
C PHE A 356 -6.31 -45.61 -17.67
N CYS A 357 -5.70 -46.37 -18.59
CA CYS A 357 -4.71 -45.81 -19.51
C CYS A 357 -5.32 -44.69 -20.39
N ALA A 358 -6.57 -44.85 -20.84
CA ALA A 358 -7.26 -43.84 -21.64
C ALA A 358 -7.64 -42.58 -20.83
N PHE A 359 -7.92 -42.72 -19.53
CA PHE A 359 -8.22 -41.59 -18.66
C PHE A 359 -6.97 -40.81 -18.29
N TYR A 360 -5.87 -41.52 -17.98
CA TYR A 360 -4.60 -40.94 -17.54
C TYR A 360 -3.60 -40.63 -18.68
N ASP A 361 -4.02 -40.74 -19.95
CA ASP A 361 -3.18 -40.58 -21.16
C ASP A 361 -1.89 -41.42 -21.16
N ILE A 362 -1.98 -42.63 -20.61
CA ILE A 362 -0.88 -43.58 -20.59
C ILE A 362 -0.90 -44.36 -21.90
N THR A 363 0.01 -44.03 -22.82
CA THR A 363 0.03 -44.59 -24.19
C THR A 363 1.32 -45.35 -24.47
N ALA A 364 1.32 -46.16 -25.54
CA ALA A 364 2.50 -46.91 -25.93
C ALA A 364 3.62 -46.02 -26.51
N GLN A 365 3.27 -44.90 -27.15
CA GLN A 365 4.25 -43.91 -27.63
C GLN A 365 4.76 -43.00 -26.50
N GLY A 366 4.00 -42.87 -25.41
CA GLY A 366 4.25 -41.88 -24.38
C GLY A 366 3.77 -40.48 -24.77
N ASN A 367 3.59 -39.63 -23.77
CA ASN A 367 3.34 -38.20 -23.95
C ASN A 367 4.56 -37.33 -23.57
N TRP A 368 5.65 -37.93 -23.07
CA TRP A 368 6.92 -37.29 -22.76
C TRP A 368 8.09 -38.30 -22.79
N GLU A 369 9.13 -38.03 -23.57
CA GLU A 369 10.35 -38.85 -23.67
C GLU A 369 10.14 -40.37 -23.86
N GLY A 370 9.11 -40.76 -24.64
CA GLY A 370 8.79 -42.17 -24.90
C GLY A 370 8.06 -42.90 -23.75
N ARG A 371 7.71 -42.17 -22.69
CA ARG A 371 6.90 -42.62 -21.54
C ARG A 371 5.70 -41.69 -21.36
N SER A 372 4.75 -42.04 -20.49
CA SER A 372 3.64 -41.15 -20.16
C SER A 372 3.79 -40.57 -18.76
N ILE A 373 3.65 -39.25 -18.67
CA ILE A 373 3.29 -38.53 -17.45
C ILE A 373 1.77 -38.65 -17.32
N PRO A 374 1.24 -39.29 -16.26
CA PRO A 374 -0.20 -39.36 -16.04
C PRO A 374 -0.83 -37.96 -15.99
N ASN A 375 -1.90 -37.74 -16.74
CA ASN A 375 -2.71 -36.52 -16.73
C ASN A 375 -4.17 -36.84 -17.10
N THR A 376 -5.13 -35.96 -16.88
CA THR A 376 -6.56 -36.26 -17.14
C THR A 376 -7.17 -35.33 -18.21
N PRO A 377 -6.82 -35.48 -19.49
CA PRO A 377 -7.28 -34.59 -20.57
C PRO A 377 -8.75 -34.84 -20.96
N ARG A 378 -9.38 -35.90 -20.43
CA ARG A 378 -10.75 -36.30 -20.72
C ARG A 378 -11.57 -36.39 -19.43
N PRO A 379 -12.84 -35.96 -19.43
CA PRO A 379 -13.72 -36.16 -18.28
C PRO A 379 -13.96 -37.64 -17.98
N LEU A 380 -14.00 -38.01 -16.69
CA LEU A 380 -14.20 -39.39 -16.24
C LEU A 380 -15.48 -40.01 -16.82
N ALA A 381 -16.57 -39.23 -16.87
CA ALA A 381 -17.85 -39.68 -17.42
C ALA A 381 -17.75 -40.12 -18.90
N SER A 382 -16.95 -39.42 -19.71
CA SER A 382 -16.72 -39.79 -21.12
C SER A 382 -15.97 -41.11 -21.24
N VAL A 383 -15.00 -41.36 -20.35
CA VAL A 383 -14.26 -42.63 -20.33
C VAL A 383 -15.15 -43.76 -19.83
N ALA A 384 -15.93 -43.54 -18.78
CA ALA A 384 -16.89 -44.52 -18.26
C ALA A 384 -17.89 -44.97 -19.34
N GLU A 385 -18.44 -44.02 -20.10
CA GLU A 385 -19.33 -44.31 -21.24
C GLU A 385 -18.61 -45.10 -22.35
N SER A 386 -17.40 -44.66 -22.75
CA SER A 386 -16.63 -45.29 -23.83
C SER A 386 -16.29 -46.76 -23.56
N PHE A 387 -16.10 -47.13 -22.29
CA PHE A 387 -15.74 -48.50 -21.88
C PHE A 387 -16.89 -49.27 -21.22
N GLY A 388 -18.08 -48.67 -21.11
CA GLY A 388 -19.29 -49.30 -20.59
C GLY A 388 -19.26 -49.60 -19.09
N PHE A 389 -18.71 -48.69 -18.29
CA PHE A 389 -18.67 -48.77 -16.82
C PHE A 389 -19.73 -47.87 -16.17
N GLY A 390 -20.20 -48.25 -14.98
CA GLY A 390 -20.84 -47.31 -14.06
C GLY A 390 -19.80 -46.36 -13.45
N GLY A 391 -20.17 -45.11 -13.15
CA GLY A 391 -19.23 -44.11 -12.61
C GLY A 391 -18.54 -44.57 -11.30
N GLU A 392 -19.31 -45.09 -10.34
CA GLU A 392 -18.77 -45.61 -9.08
C GLU A 392 -17.92 -46.88 -9.27
N GLU A 393 -18.33 -47.77 -10.18
CA GLU A 393 -17.58 -49.00 -10.51
C GLU A 393 -16.19 -48.64 -11.07
N LEU A 394 -16.12 -47.64 -11.96
CA LEU A 394 -14.86 -47.18 -12.54
C LEU A 394 -13.94 -46.53 -11.50
N LEU A 395 -14.50 -45.68 -10.62
CA LEU A 395 -13.75 -45.04 -9.55
C LEU A 395 -13.12 -46.08 -8.61
N GLN A 396 -13.88 -47.08 -8.18
CA GLN A 396 -13.37 -48.16 -7.32
C GLN A 396 -12.24 -48.95 -8.00
N ALA A 397 -12.38 -49.23 -9.30
CA ALA A 397 -11.32 -49.89 -10.07
C ALA A 397 -10.06 -49.01 -10.16
N PHE A 398 -10.21 -47.71 -10.39
CA PHE A 398 -9.09 -46.78 -10.49
C PHE A 398 -8.33 -46.62 -9.17
N GLU A 399 -9.02 -46.62 -8.03
CA GLU A 399 -8.36 -46.59 -6.71
C GLU A 399 -7.51 -47.85 -6.45
N LEU A 400 -8.00 -49.03 -6.82
CA LEU A 400 -7.21 -50.27 -6.74
C LEU A 400 -5.97 -50.22 -7.65
N ILE A 401 -6.12 -49.70 -8.87
CA ILE A 401 -5.01 -49.54 -9.82
C ILE A 401 -3.99 -48.52 -9.30
N ARG A 402 -4.42 -47.36 -8.80
CA ARG A 402 -3.54 -46.34 -8.20
C ARG A 402 -2.76 -46.91 -7.01
N THR A 403 -3.42 -47.68 -6.15
CA THR A 403 -2.79 -48.34 -5.00
C THR A 403 -1.68 -49.30 -5.46
N ALA A 404 -1.97 -50.16 -6.42
CA ALA A 404 -0.96 -51.09 -6.95
C ALA A 404 0.16 -50.39 -7.70
N MET A 405 -0.14 -49.31 -8.45
CA MET A 405 0.88 -48.46 -9.06
C MET A 405 1.76 -47.81 -8.01
N HIS A 406 1.20 -47.33 -6.89
CA HIS A 406 1.97 -46.79 -5.78
C HIS A 406 2.93 -47.84 -5.19
N GLU A 407 2.43 -49.04 -4.88
CA GLU A 407 3.25 -50.15 -4.37
C GLU A 407 4.39 -50.52 -5.33
N ALA A 408 4.10 -50.61 -6.63
CA ALA A 408 5.11 -50.85 -7.64
C ALA A 408 6.11 -49.69 -7.77
N ARG A 409 5.66 -48.45 -7.59
CA ARG A 409 6.52 -47.26 -7.62
C ARG A 409 7.52 -47.24 -6.47
N LEU A 410 7.12 -47.71 -5.28
CA LEU A 410 8.01 -47.78 -4.11
C LEU A 410 9.19 -48.76 -4.30
N GLN A 411 9.11 -49.68 -5.27
CA GLN A 411 10.21 -50.58 -5.63
C GLN A 411 11.21 -49.95 -6.62
N ARG A 412 10.93 -48.75 -7.14
CA ARG A 412 11.85 -47.99 -8.00
C ARG A 412 12.85 -47.22 -7.13
N PRO A 413 14.04 -46.89 -7.66
CA PRO A 413 14.95 -45.95 -7.01
C PRO A 413 14.22 -44.63 -6.71
N GLN A 414 14.20 -44.23 -5.44
CA GLN A 414 13.46 -43.05 -5.00
C GLN A 414 14.29 -41.78 -5.24
N PRO A 415 13.64 -40.65 -5.56
CA PRO A 415 14.30 -39.35 -5.53
C PRO A 415 14.87 -39.05 -4.13
N LEU A 416 15.92 -38.25 -4.07
CA LEU A 416 16.50 -37.83 -2.80
C LEU A 416 15.46 -37.05 -1.98
N LEU A 417 15.30 -37.41 -0.71
CA LEU A 417 14.50 -36.66 0.25
C LEU A 417 15.40 -35.63 0.94
N ASP A 418 15.08 -34.34 0.78
CA ASP A 418 15.65 -33.30 1.62
C ASP A 418 14.90 -33.29 2.97
N ASP A 419 15.46 -34.05 3.91
CA ASP A 419 14.93 -34.31 5.24
C ASP A 419 15.25 -33.20 6.25
N LYS A 420 15.71 -32.02 5.80
CA LYS A 420 15.76 -30.83 6.66
C LYS A 420 14.35 -30.39 7.05
N ILE A 421 14.21 -29.88 8.27
CA ILE A 421 12.98 -29.29 8.79
C ILE A 421 13.21 -27.78 8.94
N LEU A 422 12.51 -26.98 8.13
CA LEU A 422 12.57 -25.52 8.14
C LEU A 422 11.35 -24.93 8.85
N VAL A 423 11.55 -24.06 9.84
CA VAL A 423 10.44 -23.53 10.67
C VAL A 423 9.40 -22.80 9.82
N SER A 424 9.81 -21.92 8.91
CA SER A 424 8.88 -21.16 8.07
C SER A 424 7.97 -22.07 7.23
N TRP A 425 8.52 -23.04 6.50
CA TRP A 425 7.75 -23.93 5.64
C TRP A 425 6.85 -24.87 6.44
N ASN A 426 7.32 -25.29 7.61
CA ASN A 426 6.52 -26.05 8.56
C ASN A 426 5.36 -25.22 9.10
N GLY A 427 5.56 -23.93 9.37
CA GLY A 427 4.49 -23.00 9.77
C GLY A 427 3.38 -22.91 8.73
N LEU A 428 3.74 -22.79 7.44
CA LEU A 428 2.77 -22.82 6.33
C LEU A 428 2.02 -24.15 6.27
N MET A 429 2.73 -25.28 6.29
CA MET A 429 2.10 -26.60 6.17
C MET A 429 1.22 -26.94 7.37
N LEU A 430 1.67 -26.58 8.57
CA LEU A 430 0.90 -26.74 9.79
C LEU A 430 -0.43 -25.98 9.72
N GLY A 431 -0.42 -24.73 9.25
CA GLY A 431 -1.64 -23.96 9.03
C GLY A 431 -2.57 -24.61 8.01
N SER A 432 -2.02 -25.15 6.92
CA SER A 432 -2.80 -25.88 5.91
C SER A 432 -3.38 -27.20 6.40
N MET A 433 -2.68 -27.94 7.27
CA MET A 433 -3.19 -29.14 7.94
C MET A 433 -4.32 -28.79 8.92
N ALA A 434 -4.15 -27.74 9.72
CA ALA A 434 -5.20 -27.24 10.61
C ALA A 434 -6.46 -26.84 9.82
N GLU A 435 -6.29 -26.13 8.71
CA GLU A 435 -7.40 -25.79 7.83
C GLU A 435 -8.02 -27.02 7.16
N GLY A 436 -7.20 -27.98 6.75
CA GLY A 436 -7.65 -29.27 6.23
C GLY A 436 -8.58 -29.98 7.19
N TYR A 437 -8.25 -30.00 8.48
CA TYR A 437 -9.17 -30.50 9.51
C TYR A 437 -10.46 -29.68 9.58
N ARG A 438 -10.34 -28.34 9.66
CA ARG A 438 -11.50 -27.45 9.81
C ARG A 438 -12.49 -27.63 8.66
N VAL A 439 -12.01 -27.79 7.43
CA VAL A 439 -12.84 -27.84 6.22
C VAL A 439 -13.29 -29.26 5.87
N LEU A 440 -12.41 -30.27 6.05
CA LEU A 440 -12.67 -31.65 5.61
C LEU A 440 -13.10 -32.60 6.74
N GLY A 441 -13.00 -32.18 8.01
CA GLY A 441 -13.42 -32.94 9.19
C GLY A 441 -12.52 -34.13 9.57
N ASP A 442 -11.36 -34.31 8.93
CA ASP A 442 -10.50 -35.47 9.18
C ASP A 442 -9.47 -35.20 10.29
N HIS A 443 -9.67 -35.83 11.44
CA HIS A 443 -8.82 -35.67 12.63
C HIS A 443 -7.34 -36.03 12.42
N ARG A 444 -7.00 -36.77 11.35
CA ARG A 444 -5.58 -37.04 11.02
C ARG A 444 -4.82 -35.74 10.78
N TYR A 445 -5.43 -34.74 10.15
CA TYR A 445 -4.78 -33.47 9.84
C TYR A 445 -4.55 -32.61 11.08
N LEU A 446 -5.51 -32.57 12.01
CA LEU A 446 -5.33 -31.88 13.29
C LEU A 446 -4.16 -32.49 14.08
N ARG A 447 -4.12 -33.83 14.20
CA ARG A 447 -3.01 -34.51 14.88
C ARG A 447 -1.66 -34.29 14.21
N SER A 448 -1.64 -34.27 12.87
CA SER A 448 -0.43 -33.96 12.09
C SER A 448 0.08 -32.55 12.43
N ALA A 449 -0.82 -31.56 12.45
CA ALA A 449 -0.51 -30.18 12.81
C ALA A 449 -0.02 -30.05 14.26
N GLU A 450 -0.69 -30.69 15.24
CA GLU A 450 -0.26 -30.65 16.65
C GLU A 450 1.14 -31.25 16.85
N ARG A 451 1.43 -32.40 16.23
CA ARG A 451 2.76 -33.01 16.29
C ARG A 451 3.85 -32.10 15.72
N ALA A 452 3.57 -31.42 14.61
CA ALA A 452 4.50 -30.46 14.03
C ALA A 452 4.69 -29.23 14.92
N ALA A 453 3.63 -28.65 15.50
CA ALA A 453 3.74 -27.52 16.43
C ALA A 453 4.58 -27.89 17.66
N ASP A 454 4.27 -29.02 18.29
CA ASP A 454 5.00 -29.50 19.47
C ASP A 454 6.47 -29.75 19.12
N PHE A 455 6.76 -30.40 17.98
CA PHE A 455 8.14 -30.57 17.52
C PHE A 455 8.90 -29.25 17.37
N LEU A 456 8.32 -28.26 16.68
CA LEU A 456 8.99 -26.97 16.44
C LEU A 456 9.21 -26.20 17.75
N LEU A 457 8.20 -26.17 18.63
CA LEU A 457 8.26 -25.45 19.90
C LEU A 457 9.21 -26.12 20.92
N GLU A 458 9.31 -27.45 20.91
CA GLU A 458 10.17 -28.20 21.84
C GLU A 458 11.61 -28.34 21.34
N ARG A 459 11.81 -28.48 20.02
CA ARG A 459 13.12 -28.85 19.44
C ARG A 459 13.83 -27.69 18.74
N LEU A 460 13.09 -26.72 18.23
CA LEU A 460 13.65 -25.58 17.49
C LEU A 460 13.55 -24.26 18.25
N ARG A 461 12.96 -24.23 19.45
CA ARG A 461 13.06 -23.08 20.34
C ARG A 461 14.38 -23.10 21.10
N ARG A 462 15.10 -21.99 21.05
CA ARG A 462 16.35 -21.76 21.76
C ARG A 462 16.10 -21.49 23.25
N PRO A 463 17.08 -21.76 24.13
CA PRO A 463 16.96 -21.49 25.58
C PRO A 463 16.68 -20.04 25.94
N ASP A 464 17.08 -19.09 25.09
CA ASP A 464 16.84 -17.65 25.25
C ASP A 464 15.49 -17.18 24.66
N GLY A 465 14.64 -18.12 24.25
CA GLY A 465 13.32 -17.88 23.65
C GLY A 465 13.36 -17.52 22.16
N GLY A 466 14.53 -17.46 21.52
CA GLY A 466 14.63 -17.36 20.06
C GLY A 466 14.25 -18.67 19.35
N LEU A 467 14.25 -18.66 18.03
CA LEU A 467 14.07 -19.84 17.20
C LEU A 467 15.37 -20.18 16.44
N PHE A 468 15.61 -21.48 16.26
CA PHE A 468 16.49 -21.98 15.21
C PHE A 468 15.73 -22.02 13.89
N ARG A 469 16.43 -21.75 12.77
CA ARG A 469 15.85 -21.81 11.42
C ARG A 469 15.57 -23.25 10.99
N THR A 470 16.55 -24.12 11.18
CA THR A 470 16.59 -25.44 10.56
C THR A 470 17.02 -26.50 11.56
N ALA A 471 16.48 -27.70 11.40
CA ALA A 471 16.94 -28.90 12.08
C ALA A 471 17.01 -30.07 11.11
N ARG A 472 18.02 -30.92 11.28
CA ARG A 472 18.14 -32.16 10.52
C ARG A 472 18.63 -33.30 11.40
N ARG A 473 18.13 -34.50 11.13
CA ARG A 473 18.58 -35.72 11.81
C ARG A 473 19.82 -36.28 11.12
N SER A 474 20.75 -36.80 11.92
CA SER A 474 21.93 -37.54 11.47
C SER A 474 22.17 -38.72 12.41
N ASP A 475 23.19 -39.54 12.12
CA ASP A 475 23.64 -40.62 13.01
C ASP A 475 24.04 -40.11 14.41
N ALA A 476 24.40 -38.83 14.53
CA ALA A 476 24.72 -38.18 15.80
C ALA A 476 23.49 -37.62 16.55
N GLY A 477 22.28 -37.77 15.98
CA GLY A 477 21.03 -37.23 16.51
C GLY A 477 20.51 -36.01 15.73
N LEU A 478 19.50 -35.34 16.29
CA LEU A 478 18.92 -34.12 15.74
C LEU A 478 19.83 -32.93 16.03
N LYS A 479 20.25 -32.22 14.97
CA LYS A 479 21.03 -30.98 15.08
C LYS A 479 20.19 -29.81 14.57
N ALA A 480 19.75 -28.95 15.49
CA ALA A 480 19.14 -27.66 15.18
C ALA A 480 20.24 -26.58 15.14
N HIS A 481 20.18 -25.69 14.15
CA HIS A 481 21.18 -24.63 13.98
C HIS A 481 20.64 -23.48 13.12
N LEU A 482 21.46 -22.43 13.02
CA LEU A 482 21.18 -21.12 12.42
C LEU A 482 20.08 -20.34 13.14
N ASP A 483 20.28 -19.03 13.23
CA ASP A 483 19.28 -18.14 13.80
C ASP A 483 18.10 -18.00 12.83
N ALA A 484 16.90 -18.01 13.40
CA ALA A 484 15.68 -17.87 12.61
C ALA A 484 15.53 -16.46 12.00
N TYR A 485 14.89 -16.42 10.84
CA TYR A 485 14.55 -15.23 10.07
C TYR A 485 13.11 -14.80 10.36
N LEU A 486 12.73 -13.63 9.86
CA LEU A 486 11.37 -13.10 10.01
C LEU A 486 10.30 -14.10 9.56
N GLU A 487 10.52 -14.80 8.44
CA GLU A 487 9.58 -15.78 7.89
C GLU A 487 9.28 -16.94 8.87
N ASP A 488 10.25 -17.35 9.68
CA ASP A 488 10.08 -18.42 10.66
C ASP A 488 9.09 -18.00 11.75
N TYR A 489 9.28 -16.80 12.30
CA TYR A 489 8.38 -16.25 13.32
C TYR A 489 7.00 -15.95 12.74
N ALA A 490 6.95 -15.33 11.56
CA ALA A 490 5.70 -14.93 10.92
C ALA A 490 4.82 -16.15 10.59
N PHE A 491 5.39 -17.14 9.90
CA PHE A 491 4.62 -18.29 9.42
C PHE A 491 4.29 -19.27 10.54
N LEU A 492 5.19 -19.48 11.52
CA LEU A 492 4.88 -20.30 12.68
C LEU A 492 3.78 -19.65 13.53
N SER A 493 3.85 -18.34 13.78
CA SER A 493 2.83 -17.65 14.58
C SER A 493 1.46 -17.72 13.91
N ASP A 494 1.37 -17.46 12.59
CA ASP A 494 0.11 -17.54 11.85
C ASP A 494 -0.44 -18.98 11.79
N GLY A 495 0.45 -19.98 11.58
CA GLY A 495 0.08 -21.39 11.61
C GLY A 495 -0.42 -21.85 12.98
N LEU A 496 0.21 -21.41 14.09
CA LEU A 496 -0.27 -21.70 15.44
C LEU A 496 -1.66 -21.11 15.70
N ILE A 497 -1.96 -19.93 15.17
CA ILE A 497 -3.30 -19.34 15.25
C ILE A 497 -4.30 -20.17 14.43
N ASP A 498 -3.94 -20.60 13.21
CA ASP A 498 -4.76 -21.53 12.42
C ASP A 498 -5.04 -22.84 13.19
N LEU A 499 -4.04 -23.39 13.88
CA LEU A 499 -4.19 -24.59 14.71
C LEU A 499 -5.18 -24.38 15.86
N VAL A 500 -5.09 -23.26 16.58
CA VAL A 500 -6.05 -22.91 17.65
C VAL A 500 -7.45 -22.76 17.09
N GLU A 501 -7.61 -22.05 15.98
CA GLU A 501 -8.91 -21.84 15.33
C GLU A 501 -9.54 -23.15 14.81
N ALA A 502 -8.70 -24.11 14.41
CA ALA A 502 -9.14 -25.45 14.03
C ALA A 502 -9.56 -26.33 15.22
N GLY A 503 -9.18 -25.96 16.45
CA GLY A 503 -9.48 -26.70 17.68
C GLY A 503 -8.27 -27.30 18.40
N GLY A 504 -7.04 -26.91 18.04
CA GLY A 504 -5.86 -27.20 18.86
C GLY A 504 -5.95 -26.54 20.24
N GLY A 505 -5.11 -26.99 21.17
CA GLY A 505 -5.15 -26.47 22.56
C GLY A 505 -4.75 -25.00 22.68
N ALA A 506 -5.39 -24.25 23.59
CA ALA A 506 -5.16 -22.82 23.82
C ALA A 506 -3.69 -22.43 24.11
N ARG A 507 -2.84 -23.37 24.54
CA ARG A 507 -1.40 -23.12 24.74
C ARG A 507 -0.73 -22.52 23.52
N PHE A 508 -1.12 -22.96 22.32
CA PHE A 508 -0.53 -22.54 21.06
C PHE A 508 -0.81 -21.06 20.75
N LEU A 509 -1.92 -20.50 21.24
CA LEU A 509 -2.20 -19.07 21.14
C LEU A 509 -1.22 -18.25 21.98
N GLY A 510 -0.91 -18.74 23.20
CA GLY A 510 0.13 -18.16 24.05
C GLY A 510 1.51 -18.24 23.42
N ASN A 511 1.85 -19.37 22.79
CA ASN A 511 3.11 -19.49 22.04
C ASN A 511 3.17 -18.52 20.85
N ALA A 512 2.07 -18.38 20.08
CA ALA A 512 1.99 -17.39 19.00
C ALA A 512 2.17 -15.95 19.53
N GLN A 513 1.61 -15.63 20.69
CA GLN A 513 1.80 -14.34 21.35
C GLN A 513 3.27 -14.07 21.70
N GLU A 514 3.95 -15.04 22.32
CA GLU A 514 5.37 -14.92 22.65
C GLU A 514 6.24 -14.74 21.40
N LEU A 515 5.96 -15.49 20.34
CA LEU A 515 6.69 -15.38 19.07
C LEU A 515 6.45 -14.03 18.40
N CYS A 516 5.21 -13.53 18.37
CA CYS A 516 4.90 -12.19 17.85
C CYS A 516 5.58 -11.07 18.65
N GLN A 517 5.64 -11.18 19.98
CA GLN A 517 6.35 -10.22 20.83
C GLN A 517 7.85 -10.22 20.52
N ARG A 518 8.46 -11.41 20.38
CA ARG A 518 9.88 -11.53 20.02
C ARG A 518 10.15 -11.00 18.61
N MET A 519 9.26 -11.30 17.67
CA MET A 519 9.32 -10.80 16.29
C MET A 519 9.33 -9.26 16.26
N LEU A 520 8.43 -8.61 16.99
CA LEU A 520 8.41 -7.14 17.09
C LEU A 520 9.67 -6.58 17.76
N ALA A 521 10.21 -7.25 18.78
CA ALA A 521 11.42 -6.79 19.46
C ALA A 521 12.68 -6.86 18.57
N ASP A 522 12.83 -7.96 17.83
CA ASP A 522 14.08 -8.28 17.12
C ASP A 522 14.11 -7.79 15.67
N PHE A 523 12.95 -7.69 15.02
CA PHE A 523 12.86 -7.44 13.57
C PHE A 523 12.28 -6.08 13.20
N ALA A 524 11.56 -5.39 14.11
CA ALA A 524 10.93 -4.11 13.77
C ALA A 524 11.93 -2.97 13.51
N ASP A 525 11.64 -2.23 12.43
CA ASP A 525 12.30 -0.97 12.08
C ASP A 525 11.56 0.26 12.67
N ALA A 526 12.05 1.47 12.37
CA ALA A 526 11.48 2.71 12.89
C ALA A 526 10.24 3.16 12.12
N GLU A 527 10.10 2.73 10.86
CA GLU A 527 9.04 3.11 9.92
C GLU A 527 7.83 2.14 9.94
N GLY A 528 7.93 1.04 10.69
CA GLY A 528 6.88 0.06 10.92
C GLY A 528 7.04 -1.27 10.18
N ALA A 529 7.96 -1.37 9.20
CA ALA A 529 8.26 -2.63 8.54
C ALA A 529 9.15 -3.53 9.42
N LEU A 530 9.28 -4.78 9.00
CA LEU A 530 10.13 -5.78 9.67
C LEU A 530 11.28 -6.15 8.74
N TYR A 531 12.49 -6.17 9.27
CA TYR A 531 13.69 -6.69 8.59
C TYR A 531 13.64 -8.21 8.46
N ASN A 532 14.32 -8.78 7.46
CA ASN A 532 14.38 -10.23 7.27
C ASN A 532 15.20 -10.93 8.38
N THR A 533 16.23 -10.26 8.90
CA THR A 533 17.11 -10.77 9.97
C THR A 533 16.91 -10.04 11.29
N ALA A 534 17.22 -10.66 12.42
CA ALA A 534 17.16 -10.05 13.75
C ALA A 534 18.24 -8.97 13.97
N ARG A 535 18.06 -8.07 14.95
CA ARG A 535 19.03 -7.00 15.28
C ARG A 535 20.43 -7.51 15.62
N GLN A 536 20.53 -8.71 16.19
CA GLN A 536 21.79 -9.34 16.62
C GLN A 536 22.28 -10.43 15.65
N HIS A 537 21.67 -10.51 14.46
CA HIS A 537 22.09 -11.46 13.43
C HIS A 537 23.47 -11.09 12.85
N GLU A 538 24.07 -12.01 12.08
CA GLU A 538 25.27 -11.74 11.28
C GLU A 538 25.11 -10.46 10.45
N VAL A 539 26.12 -9.58 10.49
CA VAL A 539 26.14 -8.33 9.72
C VAL A 539 26.59 -8.63 8.29
N LEU A 540 25.67 -8.47 7.34
CA LEU A 540 25.91 -8.54 5.90
C LEU A 540 25.93 -7.13 5.27
N LEU A 541 26.12 -7.06 3.94
CA LEU A 541 26.15 -5.80 3.17
C LEU A 541 24.95 -4.88 3.41
N VAL A 542 23.76 -5.48 3.46
CA VAL A 542 22.47 -4.81 3.61
C VAL A 542 21.57 -5.67 4.48
N ARG A 543 20.86 -5.04 5.41
CA ARG A 543 19.75 -5.68 6.12
C ARG A 543 18.47 -5.42 5.32
N SER A 544 18.07 -6.39 4.50
CA SER A 544 16.92 -6.28 3.59
C SER A 544 15.59 -6.34 4.33
N ARG A 545 14.55 -5.83 3.66
CA ARG A 545 13.15 -5.91 4.07
C ARG A 545 12.35 -6.41 2.88
N GLU A 546 12.00 -7.69 2.85
CA GLU A 546 11.21 -8.25 1.75
C GLU A 546 9.73 -7.89 1.89
N GLY A 547 9.13 -7.39 0.81
CA GLY A 547 7.73 -6.99 0.77
C GLY A 547 6.88 -7.62 -0.33
N HIS A 548 7.48 -8.17 -1.39
CA HIS A 548 6.75 -8.73 -2.52
C HIS A 548 6.55 -10.24 -2.34
N ASP A 549 5.45 -10.77 -2.84
CA ASP A 549 5.21 -12.22 -2.86
C ASP A 549 6.12 -12.89 -3.90
N GLY A 550 6.81 -13.95 -3.47
CA GLY A 550 7.64 -14.80 -4.32
C GLY A 550 7.02 -16.20 -4.49
N ALA A 551 7.86 -17.24 -4.45
CA ALA A 551 7.38 -18.63 -4.36
C ALA A 551 6.66 -18.92 -3.02
N ILE A 552 7.00 -18.14 -1.99
CA ILE A 552 6.32 -18.10 -0.70
C ILE A 552 5.68 -16.72 -0.48
N PRO A 553 4.66 -16.61 0.39
CA PRO A 553 4.05 -15.32 0.72
C PRO A 553 5.06 -14.40 1.38
N ASN A 554 4.98 -13.09 1.17
CA ASN A 554 5.92 -12.18 1.82
C ASN A 554 5.76 -12.20 3.36
N ALA A 555 6.88 -12.32 4.08
CA ALA A 555 6.88 -12.51 5.53
C ALA A 555 6.31 -11.31 6.29
N ASN A 556 6.49 -10.09 5.79
CA ASN A 556 5.93 -8.87 6.39
C ASN A 556 4.40 -8.89 6.42
N ALA A 557 3.74 -9.31 5.33
CA ALA A 557 2.28 -9.40 5.29
C ALA A 557 1.74 -10.54 6.16
N VAL A 558 2.43 -11.68 6.22
CA VAL A 558 2.01 -12.78 7.11
C VAL A 558 2.22 -12.41 8.58
N ALA A 559 3.30 -11.70 8.92
CA ALA A 559 3.50 -11.13 10.25
C ALA A 559 2.37 -10.15 10.62
N ALA A 560 2.01 -9.25 9.71
CA ALA A 560 0.87 -8.36 9.89
C ALA A 560 -0.45 -9.13 10.09
N ARG A 561 -0.68 -10.21 9.32
CA ARG A 561 -1.86 -11.07 9.50
C ARG A 561 -1.87 -11.74 10.87
N ALA A 562 -0.76 -12.31 11.31
CA ALA A 562 -0.64 -12.94 12.62
C ALA A 562 -0.91 -11.93 13.75
N LEU A 563 -0.33 -10.74 13.68
CA LEU A 563 -0.55 -9.65 14.63
C LEU A 563 -2.02 -9.20 14.65
N ALA A 564 -2.65 -9.04 13.48
CA ALA A 564 -4.05 -8.64 13.38
C ALA A 564 -5.00 -9.69 14.00
N ARG A 565 -4.80 -10.97 13.67
CA ARG A 565 -5.60 -12.07 14.23
C ARG A 565 -5.39 -12.22 15.73
N LEU A 566 -4.14 -12.12 16.18
CA LEU A 566 -3.81 -12.18 17.60
C LEU A 566 -4.41 -11.01 18.38
N GLY A 567 -4.36 -9.79 17.83
CA GLY A 567 -5.04 -8.61 18.39
C GLY A 567 -6.52 -8.86 18.61
N ARG A 568 -7.20 -9.52 17.65
CA ARG A 568 -8.61 -9.89 17.79
C ARG A 568 -8.87 -10.99 18.82
N HIS A 569 -8.03 -12.01 18.89
CA HIS A 569 -8.15 -13.04 19.93
C HIS A 569 -7.96 -12.48 21.35
N LEU A 570 -7.07 -11.49 21.49
CA LEU A 570 -6.66 -10.92 22.77
C LEU A 570 -7.31 -9.57 23.13
N GLY A 571 -8.11 -8.97 22.24
CA GLY A 571 -8.63 -7.61 22.43
C GLY A 571 -7.54 -6.53 22.50
N ASP A 572 -6.40 -6.76 21.83
CA ASP A 572 -5.24 -5.86 21.85
C ASP A 572 -5.14 -5.05 20.55
N ALA A 573 -5.71 -3.84 20.59
CA ALA A 573 -5.67 -2.91 19.47
C ALA A 573 -4.25 -2.50 19.07
N ALA A 574 -3.26 -2.56 19.97
CA ALA A 574 -1.89 -2.21 19.63
C ALA A 574 -1.27 -3.20 18.64
N LEU A 575 -1.66 -4.48 18.70
CA LEU A 575 -1.22 -5.49 17.72
C LEU A 575 -1.84 -5.23 16.34
N GLU A 576 -3.11 -4.83 16.28
CA GLU A 576 -3.77 -4.44 15.03
C GLU A 576 -3.15 -3.17 14.42
N GLU A 577 -2.79 -2.19 15.25
CA GLU A 577 -2.05 -0.99 14.82
C GLU A 577 -0.67 -1.35 14.25
N ARG A 578 0.06 -2.29 14.87
CA ARG A 578 1.34 -2.76 14.36
C ARG A 578 1.18 -3.49 13.02
N ALA A 579 0.14 -4.31 12.88
CA ALA A 579 -0.19 -4.95 11.61
C ALA A 579 -0.45 -3.90 10.50
N ALA A 580 -1.28 -2.89 10.79
CA ALA A 580 -1.55 -1.77 9.89
C ALA A 580 -0.27 -1.03 9.48
N SER A 581 0.61 -0.75 10.44
CA SER A 581 1.88 -0.05 10.20
C SER A 581 2.83 -0.84 9.30
N ALA A 582 2.92 -2.16 9.50
CA ALA A 582 3.78 -3.02 8.68
C ALA A 582 3.34 -3.03 7.21
N LEU A 583 2.03 -3.05 6.94
CA LEU A 583 1.52 -2.96 5.58
C LEU A 583 1.70 -1.55 4.99
N ALA A 584 1.45 -0.50 5.78
CA ALA A 584 1.54 0.89 5.34
C ALA A 584 2.95 1.27 4.88
N ALA A 585 3.99 0.65 5.45
CA ALA A 585 5.37 0.84 5.01
C ALA A 585 5.55 0.49 3.52
N TYR A 586 4.90 -0.57 3.04
CA TYR A 586 5.01 -1.01 1.63
C TYR A 586 3.99 -0.37 0.68
N ALA A 587 3.11 0.51 1.16
CA ALA A 587 1.98 1.00 0.38
C ALA A 587 2.38 1.68 -0.95
N GLY A 588 3.50 2.41 -1.00
CA GLY A 588 4.01 2.99 -2.25
C GLY A 588 4.51 1.96 -3.28
N LEU A 589 4.95 0.78 -2.84
CA LEU A 589 5.28 -0.34 -3.73
C LEU A 589 4.01 -1.10 -4.14
N ILE A 590 3.09 -1.32 -3.20
CA ILE A 590 1.77 -1.93 -3.47
C ILE A 590 1.02 -1.11 -4.53
N GLN A 591 1.01 0.21 -4.43
CA GLN A 591 0.36 1.08 -5.42
C GLN A 591 0.92 0.89 -6.84
N ARG A 592 2.24 0.71 -6.95
CA ARG A 592 2.92 0.59 -8.25
C ARG A 592 2.79 -0.81 -8.86
N GLN A 593 2.79 -1.85 -8.03
CA GLN A 593 2.81 -3.25 -8.46
C GLN A 593 1.83 -4.11 -7.64
N PRO A 594 0.53 -3.78 -7.60
CA PRO A 594 -0.41 -4.39 -6.66
C PRO A 594 -0.52 -5.92 -6.79
N ARG A 595 -0.36 -6.47 -8.01
CA ARG A 595 -0.35 -7.92 -8.25
C ARG A 595 0.76 -8.68 -7.49
N SER A 596 1.89 -8.03 -7.22
CA SER A 596 3.06 -8.62 -6.54
C SER A 596 2.93 -8.57 -5.02
N PHE A 597 1.83 -8.06 -4.48
CA PHE A 597 1.57 -7.88 -3.06
C PHE A 597 0.19 -8.43 -2.67
N ALA A 598 -0.19 -9.56 -3.29
CA ALA A 598 -1.48 -10.21 -3.08
C ALA A 598 -1.72 -10.58 -1.61
N THR A 599 -0.70 -11.08 -0.90
CA THR A 599 -0.80 -11.39 0.54
C THR A 599 -1.02 -10.12 1.38
N SER A 600 -0.36 -9.02 1.02
CA SER A 600 -0.50 -7.73 1.71
C SER A 600 -1.89 -7.15 1.50
N LEU A 601 -2.42 -7.22 0.28
CA LEU A 601 -3.78 -6.77 -0.05
C LEU A 601 -4.86 -7.64 0.62
N HIS A 602 -4.65 -8.96 0.68
CA HIS A 602 -5.53 -9.85 1.44
C HIS A 602 -5.53 -9.50 2.93
N THR A 603 -4.38 -9.19 3.50
CA THR A 603 -4.25 -8.81 4.92
C THR A 603 -4.83 -7.42 5.20
N ALA A 604 -4.65 -6.47 4.28
CA ALA A 604 -5.28 -5.15 4.36
C ALA A 604 -6.81 -5.26 4.34
N SER A 605 -7.35 -6.18 3.53
CA SER A 605 -8.79 -6.47 3.50
C SER A 605 -9.30 -7.02 4.84
N PHE A 606 -8.54 -7.89 5.50
CA PHE A 606 -8.86 -8.36 6.86
C PHE A 606 -8.91 -7.21 7.86
N LEU A 607 -7.89 -6.34 7.87
CA LEU A 607 -7.79 -5.20 8.80
C LEU A 607 -8.88 -4.13 8.57
N ALA A 608 -9.34 -3.97 7.33
CA ALA A 608 -10.36 -2.99 6.98
C ALA A 608 -11.79 -3.53 7.14
N SER A 609 -11.96 -4.84 7.24
CA SER A 609 -13.27 -5.47 7.47
C SER A 609 -13.53 -5.67 8.96
N ALA A 610 -14.79 -5.69 9.39
CA ALA A 610 -15.11 -6.24 10.71
C ALA A 610 -15.08 -7.78 10.58
N PRO A 611 -14.08 -8.48 11.15
CA PRO A 611 -14.02 -9.93 11.01
C PRO A 611 -15.22 -10.58 11.68
N VAL A 612 -15.70 -11.69 11.11
CA VAL A 612 -16.71 -12.52 11.77
C VAL A 612 -16.03 -13.27 12.92
N GLU A 613 -16.36 -12.90 14.14
CA GLU A 613 -15.82 -13.53 15.35
C GLU A 613 -16.73 -14.70 15.75
N LEU A 614 -16.19 -15.91 15.84
CA LEU A 614 -16.92 -17.13 16.15
C LEU A 614 -16.37 -17.75 17.43
N CYS A 615 -17.24 -18.21 18.32
CA CYS A 615 -16.83 -18.96 19.50
C CYS A 615 -17.65 -20.24 19.65
N PHE A 616 -16.99 -21.40 19.61
CA PHE A 616 -17.62 -22.69 19.83
C PHE A 616 -17.52 -23.10 21.31
N ALA A 617 -18.64 -23.47 21.92
CA ALA A 617 -18.69 -24.06 23.25
C ALA A 617 -18.85 -25.59 23.19
N GLY A 618 -18.51 -26.27 24.29
CA GLY A 618 -18.51 -27.73 24.39
C GLY A 618 -17.25 -28.41 23.83
N SER A 619 -17.19 -29.73 23.95
CA SER A 619 -16.08 -30.52 23.39
C SER A 619 -16.10 -30.50 21.85
N LEU A 620 -14.94 -30.74 21.22
CA LEU A 620 -14.84 -30.82 19.75
C LEU A 620 -15.82 -31.82 19.14
N ASP A 621 -16.00 -32.96 19.79
CA ASP A 621 -16.93 -34.00 19.36
C ASP A 621 -18.39 -33.52 19.51
N ALA A 622 -18.71 -32.84 20.62
CA ALA A 622 -20.06 -32.34 20.86
C ALA A 622 -20.47 -31.26 19.86
N ASN A 623 -19.56 -30.36 19.48
CA ASN A 623 -19.83 -29.25 18.57
C ASN A 623 -19.49 -29.52 17.10
N GLN A 624 -19.19 -30.78 16.73
CA GLN A 624 -18.81 -31.17 15.37
C GLN A 624 -19.80 -30.66 14.31
N ALA A 625 -21.11 -30.88 14.50
CA ALA A 625 -22.10 -30.50 13.50
C ALA A 625 -22.18 -28.97 13.27
N LEU A 626 -21.97 -28.15 14.32
CA LEU A 626 -21.90 -26.70 14.21
C LEU A 626 -20.62 -26.27 13.46
N ARG A 627 -19.49 -26.90 13.77
CA ARG A 627 -18.22 -26.65 13.07
C ARG A 627 -18.30 -27.00 11.59
N GLU A 628 -18.91 -28.14 11.26
CA GLU A 628 -19.13 -28.56 9.87
C GLU A 628 -20.03 -27.57 9.09
N ALA A 629 -21.05 -27.01 9.75
CA ALA A 629 -21.91 -26.01 9.12
C ALA A 629 -21.14 -24.71 8.80
N VAL A 630 -20.29 -24.24 9.72
CA VAL A 630 -19.38 -23.09 9.48
C VAL A 630 -18.34 -23.42 8.42
N ALA A 631 -17.78 -24.64 8.44
CA ALA A 631 -16.73 -25.10 7.55
C ALA A 631 -17.14 -25.11 6.06
N ARG A 632 -18.43 -25.17 5.76
CA ARG A 632 -18.95 -25.09 4.38
C ARG A 632 -18.95 -23.68 3.80
N ARG A 633 -18.71 -22.64 4.60
CA ARG A 633 -18.72 -21.24 4.16
C ARG A 633 -17.29 -20.73 4.04
N TYR A 634 -17.00 -20.05 2.94
CA TYR A 634 -15.76 -19.29 2.79
C TYR A 634 -15.88 -17.98 3.60
N LEU A 635 -15.05 -17.84 4.62
CA LEU A 635 -15.01 -16.69 5.51
C LEU A 635 -13.59 -16.11 5.51
N PRO A 636 -13.29 -15.13 4.64
CA PRO A 636 -11.93 -14.60 4.46
C PRO A 636 -11.46 -13.73 5.63
N ALA A 637 -12.39 -13.05 6.30
CA ALA A 637 -12.14 -12.27 7.51
C ALA A 637 -12.88 -12.91 8.69
N ARG A 638 -12.19 -13.81 9.40
CA ARG A 638 -12.75 -14.53 10.55
C ARG A 638 -11.75 -14.68 11.68
N VAL A 639 -12.27 -14.91 12.87
CA VAL A 639 -11.52 -15.30 14.07
C VAL A 639 -12.33 -16.36 14.80
N ILE A 640 -11.72 -17.48 15.21
CA ILE A 640 -12.44 -18.62 15.82
C ILE A 640 -11.86 -19.00 17.17
N ALA A 641 -12.65 -18.86 18.25
CA ALA A 641 -12.29 -19.37 19.56
C ALA A 641 -13.04 -20.68 19.90
N HIS A 642 -12.44 -21.48 20.79
CA HIS A 642 -13.06 -22.68 21.38
C HIS A 642 -13.13 -22.50 22.90
N ALA A 643 -14.32 -22.25 23.44
CA ALA A 643 -14.56 -22.09 24.87
C ALA A 643 -14.65 -23.46 25.56
N ARG A 644 -13.54 -23.91 26.15
CA ARG A 644 -13.45 -25.16 26.91
C ARG A 644 -13.26 -24.88 28.39
N ALA A 645 -13.95 -25.63 29.25
CA ALA A 645 -13.82 -25.48 30.70
C ALA A 645 -12.41 -25.84 31.23
N SER A 646 -11.65 -26.65 30.50
CA SER A 646 -10.30 -27.10 30.86
C SER A 646 -9.19 -26.13 30.45
N GLU A 647 -9.50 -25.07 29.72
CA GLU A 647 -8.53 -24.15 29.13
C GLU A 647 -8.79 -22.70 29.59
N PRO A 648 -7.75 -21.84 29.62
CA PRO A 648 -7.93 -20.44 29.96
C PRO A 648 -8.86 -19.74 28.96
N ALA A 649 -9.78 -18.93 29.45
CA ALA A 649 -10.62 -18.11 28.58
C ALA A 649 -9.79 -16.98 27.96
N THR A 650 -9.97 -16.78 26.66
CA THR A 650 -9.58 -15.56 25.94
C THR A 650 -10.71 -14.53 26.02
N PRO A 651 -10.47 -13.24 25.77
CA PRO A 651 -11.54 -12.24 25.67
C PRO A 651 -12.68 -12.66 24.72
N LEU A 652 -12.37 -13.35 23.62
CA LEU A 652 -13.38 -13.85 22.71
C LEU A 652 -14.18 -15.05 23.26
N SER A 653 -13.63 -15.86 24.17
CA SER A 653 -14.29 -17.03 24.77
C SER A 653 -14.82 -16.80 26.20
N GLU A 654 -14.50 -15.65 26.81
CA GLU A 654 -14.93 -15.31 28.16
C GLU A 654 -16.46 -15.29 28.28
N GLY A 655 -16.98 -15.94 29.32
CA GLY A 655 -18.40 -16.07 29.59
C GLY A 655 -19.18 -17.01 28.67
N LYS A 656 -18.51 -17.74 27.77
CA LYS A 656 -19.14 -18.59 26.73
C LYS A 656 -18.92 -20.09 26.95
N GLN A 657 -18.52 -20.49 28.15
CA GLN A 657 -18.31 -21.89 28.52
C GLN A 657 -19.68 -22.52 28.83
N GLU A 658 -20.19 -23.33 27.91
CA GLU A 658 -21.39 -24.16 28.11
C GLU A 658 -21.02 -25.65 28.05
N ASP A 659 -21.71 -26.48 28.85
CA ASP A 659 -21.58 -27.94 28.79
C ASP A 659 -22.17 -28.52 27.49
N ARG A 660 -23.14 -27.83 26.89
CA ARG A 660 -23.75 -28.19 25.61
C ARG A 660 -23.06 -27.50 24.46
N ALA A 661 -23.06 -28.16 23.29
CA ALA A 661 -22.53 -27.58 22.06
C ALA A 661 -23.30 -26.33 21.65
N ALA A 662 -22.60 -25.21 21.50
CA ALA A 662 -23.16 -23.93 21.09
C ALA A 662 -22.20 -23.18 20.17
N LEU A 663 -22.73 -22.36 19.27
CA LEU A 663 -21.97 -21.41 18.46
C LEU A 663 -22.42 -19.99 18.82
N PHE A 664 -21.47 -19.18 19.24
CA PHE A 664 -21.65 -17.74 19.40
C PHE A 664 -21.07 -17.03 18.17
N ILE A 665 -21.85 -16.13 17.57
CA ILE A 665 -21.39 -15.23 16.51
C ILE A 665 -21.32 -13.84 17.12
N CYS A 666 -20.14 -13.25 17.08
CA CYS A 666 -19.81 -12.00 17.74
C CYS A 666 -19.27 -10.96 16.77
N GLN A 667 -19.35 -9.71 17.18
CA GLN A 667 -18.74 -8.57 16.51
C GLN A 667 -18.23 -7.60 17.59
N ASN A 668 -16.93 -7.31 17.58
CA ASN A 668 -16.26 -6.48 18.60
C ASN A 668 -16.56 -6.99 20.02
N PHE A 669 -16.44 -8.31 20.24
CA PHE A 669 -16.69 -8.98 21.52
C PHE A 669 -18.15 -8.94 22.03
N ALA A 670 -19.08 -8.32 21.30
CA ALA A 670 -20.52 -8.40 21.55
C ALA A 670 -21.14 -9.52 20.71
N CYS A 671 -21.90 -10.43 21.34
CA CYS A 671 -22.39 -11.63 20.68
C CYS A 671 -23.91 -11.66 20.53
N GLN A 672 -24.35 -12.27 19.45
CA GLN A 672 -25.75 -12.68 19.27
C GLN A 672 -26.09 -13.84 20.23
N ALA A 673 -27.38 -14.17 20.30
CA ALA A 673 -27.82 -15.33 21.06
C ALA A 673 -27.16 -16.63 20.53
N PRO A 674 -26.75 -17.57 21.41
CA PRO A 674 -26.09 -18.80 21.00
C PRO A 674 -26.96 -19.67 20.09
N LEU A 675 -26.33 -20.23 19.06
CA LEU A 675 -26.91 -21.18 18.14
C LEU A 675 -26.61 -22.61 18.58
N TYR A 676 -27.67 -23.41 18.68
CA TYR A 676 -27.59 -24.85 19.04
C TYR A 676 -27.90 -25.76 17.85
N ASP A 677 -28.54 -25.22 16.81
CA ASP A 677 -28.98 -25.96 15.63
C ASP A 677 -28.09 -25.59 14.42
N PRO A 678 -27.29 -26.54 13.88
CA PRO A 678 -26.45 -26.35 12.70
C PRO A 678 -27.19 -25.85 11.46
N THR A 679 -28.49 -26.15 11.32
CA THR A 679 -29.27 -25.75 10.15
C THR A 679 -29.49 -24.23 10.06
N ARG A 680 -29.34 -23.52 11.19
CA ARG A 680 -29.49 -22.05 11.28
C ARG A 680 -28.20 -21.28 11.06
N VAL A 681 -27.05 -21.97 11.03
CA VAL A 681 -25.73 -21.34 10.90
C VAL A 681 -25.57 -20.55 9.59
N PRO A 682 -25.99 -21.06 8.41
CA PRO A 682 -25.81 -20.31 7.16
C PRO A 682 -26.51 -18.94 7.17
N GLU A 683 -27.78 -18.91 7.61
CA GLU A 683 -28.57 -17.67 7.69
C GLU A 683 -27.95 -16.67 8.67
N ALA A 684 -27.47 -17.13 9.82
CA ALA A 684 -26.84 -16.27 10.81
C ALA A 684 -25.50 -15.70 10.35
N LEU A 685 -24.70 -16.48 9.61
CA LEU A 685 -23.46 -16.01 9.00
C LEU A 685 -23.75 -14.97 7.89
N ASP A 686 -24.78 -15.17 7.08
CA ASP A 686 -25.16 -14.23 6.03
C ASP A 686 -25.58 -12.88 6.62
N ALA A 687 -26.32 -12.89 7.73
CA ALA A 687 -26.68 -11.68 8.46
C ALA A 687 -25.44 -10.95 9.01
N ALA A 688 -24.53 -11.67 9.65
CA ALA A 688 -23.29 -11.10 10.20
C ALA A 688 -22.38 -10.51 9.10
N LEU A 689 -22.29 -11.19 7.94
CA LEU A 689 -21.54 -10.68 6.79
C LEU A 689 -22.18 -9.43 6.20
N ALA A 690 -23.51 -9.37 6.07
CA ALA A 690 -24.22 -8.21 5.55
C ALA A 690 -23.95 -6.95 6.39
N GLU A 691 -24.02 -7.05 7.73
CA GLU A 691 -23.73 -5.96 8.67
C GLU A 691 -22.26 -5.48 8.57
N SER A 692 -21.31 -6.37 8.27
CA SER A 692 -19.91 -5.99 8.03
C SER A 692 -19.70 -5.22 6.72
N THR A 693 -20.56 -5.40 5.71
CA THR A 693 -20.41 -4.78 4.37
C THR A 693 -20.81 -3.30 4.33
N ASP A 694 -21.63 -2.84 5.28
CA ASP A 694 -22.17 -1.46 5.31
C ASP A 694 -21.15 -0.43 5.83
N GLN A 695 -19.95 -0.86 6.26
CA GLN A 695 -18.87 -0.01 6.80
C GLN A 695 -17.73 0.29 5.80
N ARG A 696 -18.01 0.29 4.49
CA ARG A 696 -16.98 0.47 3.44
C ARG A 696 -16.52 1.94 3.29
N ALA A 697 -15.55 2.33 4.12
CA ALA A 697 -14.39 3.16 3.77
C ALA A 697 -13.45 3.32 4.98
N LEU A 698 -12.94 2.21 5.52
CA LEU A 698 -11.85 2.27 6.50
C LEU A 698 -10.52 2.32 5.75
N HIS A 699 -10.00 3.53 5.58
CA HIS A 699 -8.56 3.70 5.43
C HIS A 699 -7.91 3.02 6.64
N VAL A 700 -7.03 2.05 6.41
CA VAL A 700 -6.18 1.46 7.44
C VAL A 700 -5.30 2.60 7.96
N ALA A 701 -5.81 3.29 8.97
CA ALA A 701 -5.27 4.55 9.44
C ALA A 701 -4.14 4.26 10.43
N SER A 702 -2.97 4.83 10.15
CA SER A 702 -1.96 5.09 11.17
C SER A 702 -2.62 5.77 12.38
N LYS A 703 -2.21 5.41 13.60
CA LYS A 703 -2.61 5.99 14.88
C LYS A 703 -2.96 7.48 14.76
N ARG A 704 -4.22 7.84 15.05
CA ARG A 704 -4.66 9.24 15.10
C ARG A 704 -3.94 9.92 16.28
N LEU A 705 -3.56 11.16 16.11
CA LEU A 705 -3.05 11.96 17.22
C LEU A 705 -4.23 12.28 18.13
N GLY A 706 -4.16 11.76 19.36
CA GLY A 706 -5.07 12.13 20.42
C GLY A 706 -4.80 13.56 20.92
N GLY A 707 -5.78 14.09 21.65
CA GLY A 707 -5.73 15.45 22.18
C GLY A 707 -6.17 16.53 21.18
N HIS A 708 -6.22 17.75 21.69
CA HIS A 708 -6.67 18.95 20.99
C HIS A 708 -5.95 20.17 21.58
N ALA A 709 -6.03 21.33 20.92
CA ALA A 709 -5.39 22.55 21.39
C ALA A 709 -5.81 22.89 22.82
N ASP A 710 -4.84 23.04 23.72
CA ASP A 710 -5.06 23.23 25.16
C ASP A 710 -4.57 24.63 25.62
N PRO A 711 -5.26 25.31 26.55
CA PRO A 711 -4.85 26.62 27.05
C PRO A 711 -3.41 26.69 27.58
N ASP A 712 -2.98 25.70 28.38
CA ASP A 712 -1.64 25.71 28.98
C ASP A 712 -0.57 25.38 27.95
N ALA A 713 -0.83 24.40 27.08
CA ALA A 713 0.09 24.02 26.01
C ALA A 713 0.29 25.15 24.99
N THR A 714 -0.79 25.82 24.58
CA THR A 714 -0.71 26.97 23.66
C THR A 714 -0.06 28.18 24.32
N ALA A 715 -0.28 28.43 25.62
CA ALA A 715 0.42 29.48 26.37
C ALA A 715 1.93 29.22 26.47
N ALA A 716 2.32 27.97 26.74
CA ALA A 716 3.72 27.56 26.76
C ALA A 716 4.38 27.73 25.38
N TYR A 717 3.66 27.36 24.32
CA TYR A 717 4.13 27.57 22.94
C TYR A 717 4.33 29.06 22.63
N ALA A 718 3.38 29.92 23.03
CA ALA A 718 3.49 31.36 22.85
C ALA A 718 4.68 31.97 23.63
N ALA A 719 4.91 31.51 24.86
CA ALA A 719 6.06 31.92 25.66
C ALA A 719 7.41 31.54 25.02
N ALA A 720 7.47 30.38 24.35
CA ALA A 720 8.65 29.94 23.61
C ALA A 720 8.90 30.76 22.32
N HIS A 721 7.88 31.43 21.78
CA HIS A 721 7.95 32.19 20.53
C HIS A 721 7.59 33.67 20.70
N PRO A 722 8.33 34.45 21.52
CA PRO A 722 7.97 35.83 21.85
C PRO A 722 7.93 36.79 20.64
N ARG A 723 8.48 36.37 19.49
CA ARG A 723 8.48 37.16 18.25
C ARG A 723 7.19 37.04 17.44
N SER A 724 6.38 36.00 17.63
CA SER A 724 5.30 35.64 16.69
C SER A 724 3.96 36.33 16.97
N LYS A 725 3.83 37.03 18.11
CA LYS A 725 2.62 37.72 18.63
C LYS A 725 1.37 36.82 18.67
N PHE A 726 0.66 36.80 19.79
CA PHE A 726 -0.49 35.93 19.99
C PHE A 726 -1.75 36.72 20.37
N SER A 727 -2.91 36.24 19.92
CA SER A 727 -4.23 36.64 20.40
C SER A 727 -4.78 35.56 21.36
N LEU A 728 -5.76 35.94 22.19
CA LEU A 728 -6.45 35.02 23.10
C LEU A 728 -7.79 34.64 22.49
N TRP A 729 -7.94 33.39 22.08
CA TRP A 729 -9.21 32.84 21.61
C TRP A 729 -10.02 32.30 22.76
N GLN A 730 -11.28 32.70 22.87
CA GLN A 730 -12.13 32.26 23.97
C GLN A 730 -12.79 30.91 23.64
N LEU A 731 -12.53 29.89 24.44
CA LEU A 731 -13.24 28.61 24.34
C LEU A 731 -14.48 28.64 25.25
N ASP A 732 -14.25 28.93 26.53
CA ASP A 732 -15.26 29.01 27.57
C ASP A 732 -14.86 30.01 28.68
N GLU A 733 -15.73 30.28 29.66
CA GLU A 733 -15.42 31.20 30.78
C GLU A 733 -14.11 30.81 31.49
N GLY A 734 -13.10 31.66 31.35
CA GLY A 734 -11.79 31.48 31.97
C GLY A 734 -10.83 30.55 31.21
N GLN A 735 -11.22 30.01 30.06
CA GLN A 735 -10.37 29.18 29.20
C GLN A 735 -10.10 29.87 27.86
N SER A 736 -8.82 30.18 27.59
CA SER A 736 -8.42 30.82 26.35
C SER A 736 -7.18 30.18 25.72
N LEU A 737 -7.21 29.98 24.40
CA LEU A 737 -6.07 29.51 23.63
C LEU A 737 -5.18 30.69 23.22
N HIS A 738 -3.87 30.52 23.28
CA HIS A 738 -2.94 31.48 22.69
C HIS A 738 -2.73 31.13 21.22
N VAL A 739 -3.24 31.97 20.33
CA VAL A 739 -3.24 31.71 18.88
C VAL A 739 -2.40 32.74 18.14
N SER A 740 -1.52 32.29 17.26
CA SER A 740 -0.63 33.16 16.51
C SER A 740 -1.42 34.16 15.67
N ARG A 741 -1.00 35.44 15.69
CA ARG A 741 -1.68 36.53 14.95
C ARG A 741 -1.59 36.33 13.43
N LEU A 742 -0.60 35.59 12.96
CA LEU A 742 -0.54 35.03 11.60
C LEU A 742 -0.83 33.53 11.67
N GLY A 743 -1.68 33.04 10.77
CA GLY A 743 -2.00 31.63 10.63
C GLY A 743 -1.58 31.10 9.25
N PHE A 744 -1.36 29.79 9.18
CA PHE A 744 -1.02 29.10 7.94
C PHE A 744 -2.31 28.70 7.19
N GLY A 745 -2.52 29.26 6.00
CA GLY A 745 -3.68 28.96 5.16
C GLY A 745 -3.42 27.85 4.15
N GLY A 746 -4.16 26.76 4.23
CA GLY A 746 -4.08 25.56 3.38
C GLY A 746 -4.66 25.71 1.97
N TYR A 747 -4.98 26.93 1.53
CA TYR A 747 -5.49 27.16 0.18
C TYR A 747 -4.43 26.79 -0.88
N ARG A 748 -4.74 25.78 -1.68
CA ARG A 748 -3.84 25.18 -2.70
C ARG A 748 -2.55 24.61 -2.10
N VAL A 749 -2.66 24.02 -0.92
CA VAL A 749 -1.62 23.17 -0.32
C VAL A 749 -1.95 21.71 -0.62
N ASP A 750 -0.95 20.96 -1.02
CA ASP A 750 -1.06 19.54 -1.41
C ASP A 750 0.25 18.79 -1.21
N MET A 751 0.14 17.48 -1.13
CA MET A 751 1.24 16.52 -0.92
C MET A 751 2.19 16.39 -2.11
N GLY A 752 1.77 16.79 -3.32
CA GLY A 752 2.55 16.64 -4.55
C GLY A 752 3.70 17.64 -4.70
N HIS A 753 3.75 18.67 -3.85
CA HIS A 753 4.77 19.71 -3.89
C HIS A 753 5.60 19.76 -2.58
N PRO A 754 6.87 19.29 -2.59
CA PRO A 754 7.72 19.25 -1.40
C PRO A 754 7.87 20.58 -0.65
N ALA A 755 7.86 21.71 -1.38
CA ALA A 755 7.95 23.05 -0.80
C ALA A 755 6.80 23.38 0.16
N HIS A 756 5.60 22.84 -0.07
CA HIS A 756 4.45 23.06 0.81
C HIS A 756 4.67 22.48 2.21
N ARG A 757 5.26 21.29 2.27
CA ARG A 757 5.61 20.62 3.53
C ARG A 757 6.68 21.42 4.28
N LEU A 758 7.74 21.84 3.59
CA LEU A 758 8.81 22.64 4.17
C LEU A 758 8.29 23.97 4.71
N ALA A 759 7.39 24.63 3.99
CA ALA A 759 6.78 25.87 4.44
C ALA A 759 5.93 25.68 5.72
N LEU A 760 5.15 24.60 5.82
CA LEU A 760 4.39 24.32 7.06
C LEU A 760 5.32 24.01 8.24
N LEU A 761 6.36 23.21 8.03
CA LEU A 761 7.39 22.96 9.05
C LEU A 761 8.02 24.27 9.52
N ARG A 762 8.46 25.10 8.57
CA ARG A 762 9.06 26.40 8.86
C ARG A 762 8.11 27.32 9.63
N ALA A 763 6.82 27.33 9.29
CA ALA A 763 5.81 28.13 9.98
C ALA A 763 5.63 27.69 11.44
N LEU A 764 5.47 26.38 11.67
CA LEU A 764 5.35 25.80 13.01
C LEU A 764 6.63 26.02 13.83
N GLU A 765 7.82 25.82 13.27
CA GLU A 765 9.08 26.09 13.97
C GLU A 765 9.30 27.60 14.25
N SER A 766 8.62 28.48 13.52
CA SER A 766 8.73 29.94 13.66
C SER A 766 7.60 30.56 14.49
N GLY A 767 6.85 29.75 15.24
CA GLY A 767 5.84 30.23 16.19
C GLY A 767 4.47 30.55 15.58
N VAL A 768 4.16 30.03 14.39
CA VAL A 768 2.78 29.96 13.89
C VAL A 768 2.15 28.70 14.48
N ASN A 769 1.02 28.81 15.18
CA ASN A 769 0.32 27.63 15.71
C ASN A 769 -1.14 27.53 15.27
N LEU A 770 -1.61 28.42 14.40
CA LEU A 770 -2.91 28.28 13.75
C LEU A 770 -2.72 27.74 12.34
N VAL A 771 -3.37 26.61 12.05
CA VAL A 771 -3.37 26.00 10.72
C VAL A 771 -4.81 25.84 10.24
N ASP A 772 -5.08 26.38 9.07
CA ASP A 772 -6.40 26.47 8.46
C ASP A 772 -6.44 25.59 7.20
N THR A 773 -7.18 24.50 7.20
CA THR A 773 -7.21 23.48 6.12
C THR A 773 -8.57 23.49 5.41
N SER A 774 -8.74 22.79 4.29
CA SER A 774 -10.06 22.63 3.66
C SER A 774 -10.06 21.42 2.72
N THR A 775 -11.21 20.76 2.60
CA THR A 775 -11.42 19.65 1.66
C THR A 775 -11.45 20.09 0.19
N ASN A 776 -11.63 21.37 -0.10
CA ASN A 776 -12.22 21.81 -1.38
C ASN A 776 -11.20 22.13 -2.48
N TYR A 777 -9.98 22.52 -2.12
CA TYR A 777 -9.06 23.10 -3.10
C TYR A 777 -8.15 22.07 -3.78
N THR A 778 -7.98 20.93 -3.12
CA THR A 778 -7.09 19.83 -3.51
C THR A 778 -7.68 18.49 -3.10
N SER A 779 -9.00 18.34 -3.02
CA SER A 779 -9.66 17.06 -2.68
C SER A 779 -9.18 16.43 -1.36
N GLY A 780 -8.88 17.25 -0.34
CA GLY A 780 -8.42 16.78 0.97
C GLY A 780 -6.89 16.69 1.15
N HIS A 781 -6.07 16.86 0.10
CA HIS A 781 -4.61 16.75 0.25
C HIS A 781 -3.99 17.78 1.22
N SER A 782 -4.63 18.94 1.42
CA SER A 782 -4.19 19.90 2.46
C SER A 782 -4.33 19.32 3.87
N GLU A 783 -5.37 18.55 4.13
CA GLU A 783 -5.59 17.89 5.43
C GLU A 783 -4.55 16.79 5.66
N GLU A 784 -4.27 16.01 4.62
CA GLU A 784 -3.24 14.95 4.67
C GLU A 784 -1.84 15.51 4.95
N LEU A 785 -1.46 16.60 4.27
CA LEU A 785 -0.17 17.25 4.48
C LEU A 785 -0.02 17.78 5.90
N VAL A 786 -1.06 18.47 6.41
CA VAL A 786 -1.06 18.99 7.78
C VAL A 786 -0.95 17.84 8.78
N GLY A 787 -1.75 16.79 8.61
CA GLY A 787 -1.71 15.60 9.45
C GLY A 787 -0.33 14.92 9.47
N ALA A 788 0.31 14.81 8.31
CA ALA A 788 1.65 14.23 8.18
C ALA A 788 2.71 15.06 8.92
N VAL A 789 2.70 16.40 8.76
CA VAL A 789 3.64 17.30 9.43
C VAL A 789 3.44 17.30 10.96
N LEU A 790 2.19 17.27 11.44
CA LEU A 790 1.92 17.18 12.87
C LEU A 790 2.44 15.88 13.46
N ARG A 791 2.21 14.74 12.81
CA ARG A 791 2.72 13.43 13.26
C ARG A 791 4.24 13.40 13.29
N GLU A 792 4.88 13.98 12.28
CA GLU A 792 6.34 14.08 12.21
C GLU A 792 6.92 14.88 13.38
N LEU A 793 6.40 16.10 13.62
CA LEU A 793 6.90 16.94 14.70
C LEU A 793 6.57 16.37 16.08
N ASN A 794 5.41 15.73 16.24
CA ASN A 794 5.01 15.06 17.46
C ASN A 794 5.87 13.82 17.75
N GLY A 795 6.12 12.99 16.74
CA GLY A 795 7.01 11.82 16.85
C GLY A 795 8.45 12.21 17.15
N ALA A 796 8.92 13.34 16.61
CA ALA A 796 10.25 13.89 16.90
C ALA A 796 10.35 14.63 18.24
N GLY A 797 9.25 14.76 18.99
CA GLY A 797 9.20 15.52 20.25
C GLY A 797 9.44 17.02 20.08
N LYS A 798 9.32 17.55 18.86
CA LYS A 798 9.53 18.97 18.53
C LYS A 798 8.29 19.84 18.75
N LEU A 799 7.11 19.24 18.67
CA LEU A 799 5.83 19.93 18.81
C LEU A 799 4.79 18.94 19.35
N ARG A 800 3.98 19.31 20.33
CA ARG A 800 2.86 18.49 20.79
C ARG A 800 1.57 18.91 20.10
N ARG A 801 0.65 17.96 19.87
CA ARG A 801 -0.67 18.22 19.25
C ARG A 801 -1.43 19.34 19.95
N GLU A 802 -1.34 19.43 21.27
CA GLU A 802 -2.05 20.40 22.10
C GLU A 802 -1.54 21.84 21.96
N GLN A 803 -0.38 22.04 21.31
CA GLN A 803 0.21 23.36 21.08
C GLN A 803 -0.33 24.05 19.82
N VAL A 804 -1.02 23.31 18.95
CA VAL A 804 -1.45 23.76 17.62
C VAL A 804 -2.96 23.78 17.52
N VAL A 805 -3.51 24.84 16.94
CA VAL A 805 -4.94 25.02 16.63
C VAL A 805 -5.18 24.66 15.17
N ILE A 806 -6.00 23.65 14.92
CA ILE A 806 -6.37 23.16 13.59
C ILE A 806 -7.82 23.49 13.29
N VAL A 807 -8.03 24.25 12.22
CA VAL A 807 -9.35 24.65 11.71
C VAL A 807 -9.58 23.98 10.35
N SER A 808 -10.69 23.27 10.18
CA SER A 808 -11.14 22.77 8.87
C SER A 808 -12.57 23.23 8.57
N LYS A 809 -13.10 22.93 7.39
CA LYS A 809 -14.42 23.39 6.95
C LYS A 809 -15.18 22.34 6.14
N VAL A 810 -16.48 22.52 6.11
CA VAL A 810 -17.44 21.71 5.36
C VAL A 810 -18.39 22.57 4.54
N GLY A 811 -18.88 22.05 3.43
CA GLY A 811 -19.99 22.67 2.70
C GLY A 811 -19.93 22.40 1.20
N TYR A 812 -18.74 22.45 0.61
CA TYR A 812 -18.58 22.21 -0.82
C TYR A 812 -18.67 20.72 -1.15
N VAL A 813 -19.22 20.46 -2.33
CA VAL A 813 -19.37 19.15 -2.94
C VAL A 813 -18.74 19.23 -4.33
N GLN A 814 -17.46 18.84 -4.41
CA GLN A 814 -16.60 18.98 -5.60
C GLN A 814 -15.69 17.75 -5.76
N GLY A 815 -15.20 17.47 -6.97
CA GLY A 815 -14.29 16.35 -7.23
C GLY A 815 -14.87 15.00 -6.77
N PRO A 816 -14.12 14.17 -6.01
CA PRO A 816 -14.61 12.87 -5.53
C PRO A 816 -15.91 12.96 -4.71
N ASN A 817 -16.10 14.05 -3.96
CA ASN A 817 -17.31 14.30 -3.19
C ASN A 817 -18.54 14.51 -4.08
N LEU A 818 -18.35 15.11 -5.26
CA LEU A 818 -19.40 15.30 -6.26
C LEU A 818 -19.78 13.97 -6.92
N GLU A 819 -18.81 13.13 -7.24
CA GLU A 819 -19.05 11.77 -7.74
C GLU A 819 -19.85 10.93 -6.73
N ARG A 820 -19.48 11.00 -5.45
CA ARG A 820 -20.22 10.32 -4.36
C ARG A 820 -21.65 10.84 -4.22
N ALA A 821 -21.85 12.14 -4.30
CA ALA A 821 -23.18 12.74 -4.25
C ALA A 821 -24.05 12.29 -5.45
N ARG A 822 -23.49 12.27 -6.66
CA ARG A 822 -24.17 11.76 -7.87
C ARG A 822 -24.53 10.28 -7.74
N ALA A 823 -23.61 9.45 -7.27
CA ALA A 823 -23.87 8.02 -7.03
C ALA A 823 -24.99 7.78 -5.99
N ARG A 824 -25.10 8.62 -4.96
CA ARG A 824 -26.21 8.56 -3.99
C ARG A 824 -27.55 8.93 -4.61
N ILE A 825 -27.57 9.93 -5.50
CA ILE A 825 -28.77 10.30 -6.27
C ILE A 825 -29.22 9.11 -7.15
N GLU A 826 -28.30 8.47 -7.85
CA GLU A 826 -28.59 7.28 -8.69
C GLU A 826 -29.17 6.12 -7.88
N ARG A 827 -28.76 5.97 -6.62
CA ARG A 827 -29.27 4.96 -5.68
C ARG A 827 -30.57 5.37 -4.97
N GLY A 828 -31.17 6.51 -5.33
CA GLY A 828 -32.42 7.00 -4.75
C GLY A 828 -32.29 7.53 -3.30
N LYS A 829 -31.09 7.88 -2.84
CA LYS A 829 -30.82 8.40 -1.48
C LYS A 829 -30.06 9.74 -1.51
N PRO A 830 -30.60 10.79 -2.16
CA PRO A 830 -29.95 12.10 -2.23
C PRO A 830 -29.84 12.76 -0.85
N TYR A 831 -28.87 13.64 -0.67
CA TYR A 831 -28.88 14.55 0.50
C TYR A 831 -29.98 15.60 0.30
N PRO A 832 -30.94 15.76 1.23
CA PRO A 832 -32.14 16.58 1.03
C PRO A 832 -31.93 18.08 0.73
N GLU A 833 -30.74 18.63 1.00
CA GLU A 833 -30.46 20.07 0.92
C GLU A 833 -29.28 20.42 0.00
N MET A 834 -29.11 19.66 -1.09
CA MET A 834 -28.06 19.91 -2.06
C MET A 834 -28.36 21.18 -2.89
N VAL A 835 -27.35 22.04 -3.05
CA VAL A 835 -27.38 23.29 -3.81
C VAL A 835 -26.39 23.18 -4.97
N GLU A 836 -26.91 23.06 -6.19
CA GLU A 836 -26.11 22.99 -7.43
C GLU A 836 -25.68 24.39 -7.89
N TYR A 837 -24.56 24.90 -7.37
CA TYR A 837 -24.07 26.25 -7.69
C TYR A 837 -23.49 26.35 -9.10
N SER A 838 -22.74 25.34 -9.56
CA SER A 838 -22.30 25.19 -10.96
C SER A 838 -22.11 23.71 -11.32
N ASP A 839 -21.82 23.41 -12.59
CA ASP A 839 -21.65 22.04 -13.11
C ASP A 839 -20.64 21.19 -12.30
N ASP A 840 -19.59 21.85 -11.79
CA ASP A 840 -18.49 21.21 -11.05
C ASP A 840 -18.44 21.62 -9.57
N CYS A 841 -19.40 22.42 -9.09
CA CYS A 841 -19.42 22.92 -7.71
C CYS A 841 -20.83 22.88 -7.13
N TRP A 842 -21.09 21.91 -6.26
CA TRP A 842 -22.29 21.84 -5.46
C TRP A 842 -22.00 22.23 -4.00
N HIS A 843 -23.04 22.41 -3.21
CA HIS A 843 -22.94 22.78 -1.79
C HIS A 843 -24.01 22.08 -0.95
N CYS A 844 -23.65 21.63 0.25
CA CYS A 844 -24.55 20.92 1.15
C CYS A 844 -24.26 21.25 2.62
N LEU A 845 -25.31 21.56 3.38
CA LEU A 845 -25.27 21.78 4.83
C LEU A 845 -26.09 20.74 5.61
N HIS A 846 -26.53 19.67 4.94
CA HIS A 846 -27.34 18.65 5.58
C HIS A 846 -26.56 17.97 6.72
N PRO A 847 -27.18 17.67 7.89
CA PRO A 847 -26.50 17.04 9.03
C PRO A 847 -25.71 15.77 8.68
N GLU A 848 -26.27 14.87 7.87
CA GLU A 848 -25.55 13.65 7.42
C GLU A 848 -24.28 13.99 6.62
N TRP A 849 -24.33 15.01 5.76
CA TRP A 849 -23.17 15.43 4.99
C TRP A 849 -22.06 15.97 5.90
N ILE A 850 -22.44 16.76 6.91
CA ILE A 850 -21.50 17.32 7.89
C ILE A 850 -20.80 16.21 8.67
N GLU A 851 -21.55 15.19 9.11
CA GLU A 851 -21.00 14.04 9.84
C GLU A 851 -20.06 13.20 8.98
N ASP A 852 -20.45 12.89 7.73
CA ASP A 852 -19.62 12.17 6.77
C ASP A 852 -18.31 12.93 6.53
N GLN A 853 -18.39 14.24 6.26
CA GLN A 853 -17.22 15.06 5.98
C GLN A 853 -16.31 15.28 7.17
N LEU A 854 -16.86 15.40 8.38
CA LEU A 854 -16.03 15.46 9.58
C LEU A 854 -15.26 14.14 9.78
N THR A 855 -15.87 13.00 9.48
CA THR A 855 -15.22 11.69 9.56
C THR A 855 -14.05 11.60 8.60
N ASP A 856 -14.28 12.00 7.35
CA ASP A 856 -13.25 12.03 6.32
C ASP A 856 -12.11 13.00 6.68
N SER A 857 -12.44 14.19 7.19
CA SER A 857 -11.46 15.21 7.60
C SER A 857 -10.58 14.73 8.77
N LEU A 858 -11.18 14.16 9.82
CA LEU A 858 -10.42 13.59 10.94
C LEU A 858 -9.52 12.43 10.50
N SER A 859 -9.98 11.64 9.54
CA SER A 859 -9.18 10.54 8.96
C SER A 859 -7.96 11.08 8.19
N ARG A 860 -8.16 12.02 7.27
CA ARG A 860 -7.06 12.63 6.49
C ARG A 860 -6.06 13.38 7.35
N LEU A 861 -6.53 14.18 8.32
CA LEU A 861 -5.68 14.85 9.30
C LEU A 861 -5.01 13.83 10.25
N GLY A 862 -5.61 12.64 10.42
CA GLY A 862 -5.26 11.67 11.44
C GLY A 862 -5.32 12.26 12.85
N LEU A 863 -6.43 12.91 13.18
CA LEU A 863 -6.72 13.51 14.49
C LEU A 863 -7.96 12.86 15.10
N GLU A 864 -8.01 12.77 16.42
CA GLU A 864 -9.24 12.38 17.14
C GLU A 864 -10.24 13.54 17.24
N THR A 865 -9.72 14.75 17.48
CA THR A 865 -10.51 15.97 17.71
C THR A 865 -9.95 17.13 16.88
N LEU A 866 -10.86 17.85 16.22
CA LEU A 866 -10.57 19.11 15.51
C LEU A 866 -10.80 20.31 16.45
N ASP A 867 -10.02 21.38 16.34
CA ASP A 867 -10.16 22.53 17.25
C ASP A 867 -11.32 23.45 16.83
N ALA A 868 -11.49 23.67 15.51
CA ALA A 868 -12.71 24.30 15.01
C ALA A 868 -13.15 23.75 13.65
N TYR A 869 -14.47 23.57 13.46
CA TYR A 869 -15.06 23.18 12.17
C TYR A 869 -16.01 24.25 11.65
N LEU A 870 -15.74 24.80 10.46
CA LEU A 870 -16.52 25.92 9.92
C LEU A 870 -17.47 25.48 8.81
N LEU A 871 -18.68 26.05 8.78
CA LEU A 871 -19.51 26.00 7.57
C LEU A 871 -18.91 26.94 6.52
N HIS A 872 -18.55 26.39 5.36
CA HIS A 872 -17.85 27.09 4.30
C HIS A 872 -18.84 27.66 3.28
N ASN A 873 -18.88 28.98 3.17
CA ASN A 873 -19.72 29.77 2.27
C ASN A 873 -21.17 29.29 2.25
N PRO A 874 -21.84 29.20 3.42
CA PRO A 874 -23.22 28.75 3.48
C PRO A 874 -24.16 29.59 2.59
N GLU A 875 -23.80 30.86 2.34
CA GLU A 875 -24.53 31.79 1.49
C GLU A 875 -24.67 31.38 0.02
N TYR A 876 -24.01 30.32 -0.46
CA TYR A 876 -24.17 29.82 -1.84
C TYR A 876 -25.63 29.44 -2.16
N PHE A 877 -26.42 29.10 -1.14
CA PHE A 877 -27.86 28.98 -1.29
C PHE A 877 -28.53 30.30 -1.72
N LEU A 878 -28.15 31.42 -1.10
CA LEU A 878 -28.67 32.75 -1.45
C LEU A 878 -28.19 33.19 -2.84
N SER A 879 -26.92 32.90 -3.18
CA SER A 879 -26.38 33.18 -4.52
C SER A 879 -27.14 32.44 -5.61
N GLN A 880 -27.39 31.13 -5.42
CA GLN A 880 -28.18 30.34 -6.37
C GLN A 880 -29.62 30.88 -6.50
N ALA A 881 -30.26 31.24 -5.38
CA ALA A 881 -31.61 31.81 -5.38
C ALA A 881 -31.68 33.18 -6.07
N ALA A 882 -30.60 33.98 -6.02
CA ALA A 882 -30.50 35.24 -6.73
C ALA A 882 -30.32 35.01 -8.25
N GLU A 883 -29.43 34.10 -8.65
CA GLU A 883 -29.16 33.78 -10.06
C GLU A 883 -30.36 33.17 -10.79
N ARG A 884 -31.14 32.29 -10.13
CA ARG A 884 -32.36 31.69 -10.70
C ARG A 884 -33.53 32.67 -10.79
N GLY A 885 -33.39 33.88 -10.23
CA GLY A 885 -34.44 34.89 -10.22
C GLY A 885 -35.56 34.62 -9.21
N ASP A 886 -35.34 33.74 -8.24
CA ASP A 886 -36.29 33.40 -7.17
C ASP A 886 -36.39 34.50 -6.11
N SER A 887 -35.50 35.50 -6.16
CA SER A 887 -35.33 36.57 -5.17
C SER A 887 -35.39 37.99 -5.78
N ARG A 888 -36.42 38.31 -6.57
CA ARG A 888 -36.53 39.61 -7.28
C ARG A 888 -37.13 40.74 -6.46
N THR A 889 -37.90 40.43 -5.42
CA THR A 889 -38.56 41.42 -4.55
C THR A 889 -37.99 41.37 -3.12
N PRO A 890 -38.04 42.48 -2.35
CA PRO A 890 -37.58 42.50 -0.96
C PRO A 890 -38.24 41.41 -0.08
N ALA A 891 -39.52 41.09 -0.32
CA ALA A 891 -40.23 40.05 0.41
C ALA A 891 -39.73 38.62 0.09
N GLN A 892 -39.39 38.35 -1.19
CA GLN A 892 -38.81 37.07 -1.59
C GLN A 892 -37.39 36.89 -1.04
N ILE A 893 -36.56 37.95 -1.07
CA ILE A 893 -35.24 37.95 -0.45
C ILE A 893 -35.34 37.66 1.06
N ALA A 894 -36.31 38.27 1.75
CA ALA A 894 -36.54 38.01 3.17
C ALA A 894 -36.93 36.55 3.44
N SER A 895 -37.85 35.99 2.65
CA SER A 895 -38.26 34.58 2.77
C SER A 895 -37.10 33.59 2.54
N GLN A 896 -36.31 33.79 1.48
CA GLN A 896 -35.13 32.95 1.21
C GLN A 896 -34.07 33.05 2.31
N ARG A 897 -33.90 34.24 2.90
CA ARG A 897 -33.03 34.42 4.07
C ARG A 897 -33.54 33.63 5.28
N ASP A 898 -34.84 33.59 5.51
CA ASP A 898 -35.38 32.81 6.63
C ASP A 898 -35.13 31.31 6.43
N VAL A 899 -35.34 30.78 5.22
CA VAL A 899 -34.98 29.40 4.87
C VAL A 899 -33.48 29.15 5.05
N PHE A 900 -32.64 30.09 4.61
CA PHE A 900 -31.19 30.00 4.79
C PHE A 900 -30.79 29.84 6.26
N TYR A 901 -31.30 30.68 7.16
CA TYR A 901 -30.97 30.59 8.58
C TYR A 901 -31.57 29.37 9.27
N GLU A 902 -32.71 28.85 8.80
CA GLU A 902 -33.22 27.55 9.26
C GLU A 902 -32.25 26.41 8.95
N ARG A 903 -31.70 26.36 7.73
CA ARG A 903 -30.69 25.37 7.33
C ARG A 903 -29.41 25.50 8.15
N VAL A 904 -28.95 26.73 8.38
CA VAL A 904 -27.80 27.02 9.24
C VAL A 904 -28.03 26.52 10.66
N ALA A 905 -29.22 26.72 11.22
CA ALA A 905 -29.52 26.24 12.56
C ALA A 905 -29.55 24.70 12.65
N HIS A 906 -30.03 24.00 11.61
CA HIS A 906 -29.93 22.53 11.54
C HIS A 906 -28.47 22.06 11.50
N ALA A 907 -27.64 22.72 10.70
CA ALA A 907 -26.20 22.46 10.63
C ALA A 907 -25.51 22.72 11.97
N PHE A 908 -25.82 23.84 12.64
CA PHE A 908 -25.30 24.16 13.97
C PHE A 908 -25.75 23.16 15.04
N ALA A 909 -26.99 22.68 14.98
CA ALA A 909 -27.46 21.63 15.87
C ALA A 909 -26.66 20.32 15.66
N GLN A 910 -26.27 19.99 14.42
CA GLN A 910 -25.36 18.87 14.21
C GLN A 910 -23.97 19.15 14.77
N LEU A 911 -23.41 20.33 14.56
CA LEU A 911 -22.09 20.70 15.08
C LEU A 911 -22.06 20.67 16.63
N GLU A 912 -23.11 21.11 17.31
CA GLU A 912 -23.23 20.97 18.77
C GLU A 912 -23.25 19.49 19.22
N ARG A 913 -23.82 18.58 18.41
CA ARG A 913 -23.72 17.13 18.69
C ARG A 913 -22.30 16.63 18.53
N GLU A 914 -21.57 17.09 17.52
CA GLU A 914 -20.17 16.71 17.30
C GLU A 914 -19.24 17.26 18.40
N VAL A 915 -19.53 18.45 18.93
CA VAL A 915 -18.85 18.98 20.13
C VAL A 915 -19.10 18.07 21.33
N ARG A 916 -20.36 17.71 21.59
CA ARG A 916 -20.72 16.79 22.68
C ARG A 916 -20.08 15.39 22.52
N ARG A 917 -19.84 14.96 21.29
CA ARG A 917 -19.11 13.70 20.96
C ARG A 917 -17.59 13.84 21.10
N GLY A 918 -17.07 15.03 21.38
CA GLY A 918 -15.63 15.29 21.52
C GLY A 918 -14.87 15.27 20.18
N ARG A 919 -15.57 15.32 19.05
CA ARG A 919 -14.94 15.27 17.71
C ARG A 919 -14.48 16.64 17.23
N ILE A 920 -15.08 17.71 17.75
CA ILE A 920 -14.66 19.09 17.53
C ILE A 920 -14.73 19.87 18.87
N GLN A 921 -13.87 20.88 19.08
CA GLN A 921 -13.96 21.73 20.29
C GLN A 921 -14.92 22.92 20.09
N ALA A 922 -14.85 23.54 18.92
CA ALA A 922 -15.67 24.69 18.55
C ALA A 922 -16.14 24.57 17.11
N TYR A 923 -17.06 25.45 16.72
CA TYR A 923 -17.47 25.58 15.33
C TYR A 923 -17.65 27.04 14.92
N GLY A 924 -17.84 27.25 13.63
CA GLY A 924 -17.88 28.59 13.07
C GLY A 924 -18.46 28.67 11.67
N VAL A 925 -18.32 29.84 11.04
CA VAL A 925 -18.70 30.07 9.65
C VAL A 925 -17.57 30.76 8.91
N SER A 926 -17.30 30.33 7.68
CA SER A 926 -16.53 31.09 6.71
C SER A 926 -17.50 31.68 5.70
N SER A 927 -17.70 33.00 5.71
CA SER A 927 -18.64 33.68 4.81
C SER A 927 -17.98 34.84 4.09
N ASN A 928 -18.23 34.95 2.79
CA ASN A 928 -17.75 36.05 1.96
C ASN A 928 -18.65 37.29 2.05
N THR A 929 -19.88 37.15 2.54
CA THR A 929 -20.91 38.20 2.43
C THR A 929 -21.24 38.89 3.75
N LEU A 930 -20.52 38.57 4.83
CA LEU A 930 -20.68 39.22 6.14
C LEU A 930 -20.36 40.72 6.14
N ALA A 931 -19.61 41.21 5.15
CA ALA A 931 -19.28 42.63 5.01
C ALA A 931 -20.18 43.36 3.98
N HIS A 932 -21.13 42.65 3.35
CA HIS A 932 -22.05 43.26 2.40
C HIS A 932 -23.08 44.14 3.13
N GLU A 933 -23.59 45.15 2.42
CA GLU A 933 -24.68 45.99 2.94
C GLU A 933 -25.95 45.15 3.13
N ALA A 934 -26.75 45.47 4.17
CA ALA A 934 -27.93 44.69 4.54
C ALA A 934 -28.96 44.50 3.40
N GLY A 935 -28.99 45.44 2.44
CA GLY A 935 -29.86 45.40 1.25
C GLY A 935 -29.39 44.46 0.13
N HIS A 936 -28.16 43.95 0.16
CA HIS A 936 -27.63 43.05 -0.87
C HIS A 936 -28.29 41.67 -0.77
N ALA A 937 -28.72 41.08 -1.88
CA ALA A 937 -29.49 39.82 -1.88
C ALA A 937 -28.78 38.68 -1.13
N GLU A 938 -27.46 38.61 -1.25
CA GLU A 938 -26.61 37.58 -0.61
C GLU A 938 -26.08 37.96 0.78
N ALA A 939 -26.37 39.16 1.29
CA ALA A 939 -25.80 39.59 2.58
C ALA A 939 -26.25 38.69 3.73
N THR A 940 -25.29 38.34 4.56
CA THR A 940 -25.46 37.56 5.79
C THR A 940 -25.24 38.44 7.02
N ASP A 941 -25.88 38.06 8.13
CA ASP A 941 -25.95 38.82 9.38
C ASP A 941 -25.38 37.95 10.50
N LEU A 942 -24.35 38.47 11.15
CA LEU A 942 -23.63 37.77 12.21
C LEU A 942 -24.49 37.56 13.45
N GLY A 943 -25.39 38.49 13.76
CA GLY A 943 -26.33 38.34 14.87
C GLY A 943 -27.34 37.24 14.65
N ARG A 944 -27.80 37.03 13.41
CA ARG A 944 -28.65 35.87 13.07
C ARG A 944 -27.89 34.55 13.15
N PHE A 945 -26.61 34.51 12.82
CA PHE A 945 -25.78 33.32 13.09
C PHE A 945 -25.68 33.03 14.60
N VAL A 946 -25.44 34.05 15.44
CA VAL A 946 -25.43 33.87 16.91
C VAL A 946 -26.78 33.34 17.40
N ALA A 947 -27.89 33.93 16.96
CA ALA A 947 -29.24 33.45 17.33
C ALA A 947 -29.49 32.00 16.88
N CYS A 948 -28.96 31.58 15.72
CA CYS A 948 -29.03 30.18 15.28
C CYS A 948 -28.23 29.26 16.20
N ALA A 949 -27.07 29.71 16.69
CA ALA A 949 -26.23 28.94 17.61
C ALA A 949 -26.88 28.81 19.00
N GLU A 950 -27.44 29.89 19.54
CA GLU A 950 -28.23 29.87 20.79
C GLU A 950 -29.40 28.88 20.69
N ARG A 951 -30.13 28.92 19.57
CA ARG A 951 -31.24 27.99 19.31
C ARG A 951 -30.77 26.53 19.19
N ALA A 952 -29.67 26.28 18.50
CA ALA A 952 -29.07 24.95 18.37
C ALA A 952 -28.61 24.40 19.73
N ALA A 953 -27.95 25.22 20.55
CA ALA A 953 -27.53 24.86 21.89
C ALA A 953 -28.72 24.56 22.82
N LEU A 954 -29.77 25.39 22.78
CA LEU A 954 -31.02 25.12 23.52
C LEU A 954 -31.64 23.77 23.09
N GLN A 955 -31.62 23.47 21.80
CA GLN A 955 -32.15 22.20 21.27
C GLN A 955 -31.32 20.99 21.72
N VAL A 956 -29.99 21.07 21.65
CA VAL A 956 -29.06 19.93 21.80
C VAL A 956 -28.49 19.81 23.21
N LEU A 957 -28.04 20.91 23.80
CA LEU A 957 -27.37 20.99 25.10
C LEU A 957 -28.31 21.39 26.24
N LYS A 958 -29.51 21.89 25.93
CA LYS A 958 -30.53 22.34 26.90
C LYS A 958 -30.17 23.60 27.70
N HIS A 959 -29.24 24.42 27.18
CA HIS A 959 -28.93 25.76 27.66
C HIS A 959 -28.51 26.66 26.49
N GLU A 960 -28.52 27.99 26.68
CA GLU A 960 -28.20 28.98 25.63
C GLU A 960 -26.70 29.06 25.30
N ARG A 961 -25.84 28.51 26.18
CA ARG A 961 -24.40 28.48 25.95
C ARG A 961 -24.05 27.59 24.75
N HIS A 962 -23.54 28.18 23.68
CA HIS A 962 -23.17 27.49 22.44
C HIS A 962 -21.65 27.46 22.22
N HIS A 963 -21.19 26.64 21.28
CA HIS A 963 -19.76 26.52 20.89
C HIS A 963 -19.42 27.21 19.55
N PHE A 964 -20.35 28.01 19.01
CA PHE A 964 -20.02 28.95 17.94
C PHE A 964 -19.02 30.00 18.44
N ARG A 965 -17.78 29.95 17.91
CA ARG A 965 -16.67 30.82 18.35
C ARG A 965 -15.92 31.49 17.21
N VAL A 966 -15.91 30.91 16.01
CA VAL A 966 -15.01 31.35 14.94
C VAL A 966 -15.78 31.91 13.74
N VAL A 967 -15.36 33.08 13.26
CA VAL A 967 -15.86 33.68 12.03
C VAL A 967 -14.68 33.90 11.10
N GLN A 968 -14.76 33.34 9.90
CA GLN A 968 -13.79 33.54 8.84
C GLN A 968 -14.41 34.39 7.73
N MET A 969 -13.70 35.43 7.27
CA MET A 969 -14.19 36.29 6.19
C MET A 969 -13.06 36.96 5.40
N PRO A 970 -13.32 37.36 4.14
CA PRO A 970 -12.37 38.15 3.37
C PRO A 970 -12.21 39.55 3.96
N PHE A 971 -10.97 39.96 4.16
CA PHE A 971 -10.64 41.33 4.56
C PHE A 971 -9.21 41.63 4.11
N ASN A 972 -9.04 42.73 3.40
CA ASN A 972 -7.73 43.20 2.94
C ASN A 972 -7.76 44.73 2.78
N LEU A 973 -6.66 45.33 2.31
CA LEU A 973 -6.54 46.79 2.18
C LEU A 973 -7.60 47.42 1.25
N VAL A 974 -8.08 46.67 0.26
CA VAL A 974 -9.02 47.16 -0.76
C VAL A 974 -10.45 46.78 -0.40
N GLU A 975 -10.67 45.53 0.02
CA GLU A 975 -11.94 45.03 0.52
C GLU A 975 -12.06 45.25 2.04
N ALA A 976 -12.11 46.53 2.43
CA ALA A 976 -12.07 46.92 3.84
C ALA A 976 -13.43 46.90 4.57
N GLY A 977 -14.48 46.35 3.93
CA GLY A 977 -15.87 46.44 4.41
C GLY A 977 -16.10 45.83 5.79
N ALA A 978 -15.35 44.79 6.17
CA ALA A 978 -15.45 44.19 7.51
C ALA A 978 -15.17 45.19 8.65
N ALA A 979 -14.34 46.21 8.40
CA ALA A 979 -14.01 47.27 9.34
C ALA A 979 -14.86 48.55 9.12
N LEU A 980 -15.11 48.92 7.86
CA LEU A 980 -15.69 50.22 7.50
C LEU A 980 -17.21 50.22 7.29
N THR A 981 -17.79 49.10 6.85
CA THR A 981 -19.22 49.00 6.54
C THR A 981 -20.01 48.68 7.81
N THR A 982 -20.90 49.57 8.23
CA THR A 982 -21.79 49.33 9.38
C THR A 982 -23.07 48.62 8.95
N CYS A 983 -23.01 47.29 8.82
CA CYS A 983 -24.13 46.46 8.34
C CYS A 983 -24.68 45.47 9.37
N GLN A 984 -24.05 45.33 10.54
CA GLN A 984 -24.42 44.33 11.55
C GLN A 984 -25.24 44.94 12.68
N GLY A 985 -26.28 44.22 13.14
CA GLY A 985 -27.12 44.59 14.29
C GLY A 985 -28.51 45.11 13.91
N GLY A 986 -29.43 44.19 13.63
CA GLY A 986 -30.88 44.44 13.54
C GLY A 986 -31.60 44.33 14.89
N HIS A 987 -32.81 44.88 14.99
CA HIS A 987 -33.67 45.00 16.19
C HIS A 987 -33.39 46.17 17.16
N GLY A 988 -33.28 47.40 16.66
CA GLY A 988 -33.35 48.62 17.47
C GLY A 988 -32.02 49.12 18.07
N ALA A 989 -30.91 48.41 17.84
CA ALA A 989 -29.56 48.87 18.16
C ALA A 989 -28.93 49.65 16.98
N LYS A 990 -27.91 50.48 17.27
CA LYS A 990 -27.15 51.20 16.25
C LYS A 990 -26.28 50.21 15.45
N PRO A 991 -26.38 50.17 14.10
CA PRO A 991 -25.55 49.27 13.28
C PRO A 991 -24.06 49.50 13.51
N VAL A 992 -23.30 48.41 13.51
CA VAL A 992 -21.84 48.40 13.66
C VAL A 992 -21.19 47.60 12.54
N SER A 993 -19.87 47.68 12.42
CA SER A 993 -19.13 46.84 11.48
C SER A 993 -19.03 45.40 11.97
N THR A 994 -18.72 44.47 11.06
CA THR A 994 -18.62 43.04 11.37
C THR A 994 -17.56 42.75 12.42
N LEU A 995 -16.40 43.41 12.34
CA LEU A 995 -15.35 43.28 13.36
C LEU A 995 -15.80 43.78 14.73
N GLU A 996 -16.52 44.90 14.78
CA GLU A 996 -17.02 45.44 16.05
C GLU A 996 -18.13 44.56 16.64
N TYR A 997 -19.00 43.99 15.80
CA TYR A 997 -20.01 43.03 16.26
C TYR A 997 -19.36 41.76 16.81
N ALA A 998 -18.45 41.14 16.05
CA ALA A 998 -17.75 39.92 16.47
C ALA A 998 -17.04 40.11 17.82
N ARG A 999 -16.36 41.25 17.99
CA ARG A 999 -15.71 41.62 19.26
C ARG A 999 -16.69 41.73 20.42
N ARG A 1000 -17.88 42.33 20.21
CA ARG A 1000 -18.93 42.43 21.24
C ARG A 1000 -19.55 41.08 21.58
N ALA A 1001 -19.64 40.20 20.60
CA ALA A 1001 -20.17 38.85 20.74
C ALA A 1001 -19.13 37.83 21.27
N GLY A 1002 -17.88 38.24 21.50
CA GLY A 1002 -16.81 37.33 21.95
C GLY A 1002 -16.40 36.29 20.90
N LEU A 1003 -16.52 36.62 19.61
CA LEU A 1003 -16.16 35.74 18.50
C LEU A 1003 -14.76 36.05 17.99
N ASP A 1004 -14.02 35.00 17.67
CA ASP A 1004 -12.69 35.08 17.07
C ASP A 1004 -12.78 35.22 15.56
N VAL A 1005 -12.01 36.18 15.02
CA VAL A 1005 -12.06 36.53 13.61
C VAL A 1005 -10.80 36.07 12.87
N LEU A 1006 -11.02 35.20 11.88
CA LEU A 1006 -10.03 34.73 10.93
C LEU A 1006 -10.14 35.49 9.61
N ILE A 1007 -9.05 36.11 9.18
CA ILE A 1007 -9.03 36.81 7.90
C ILE A 1007 -8.48 35.89 6.81
N ASN A 1008 -9.29 35.58 5.80
CA ASN A 1008 -8.82 34.94 4.58
C ASN A 1008 -8.62 35.97 3.45
N ARG A 1009 -7.94 35.55 2.38
CA ARG A 1009 -7.56 36.43 1.25
C ARG A 1009 -6.89 37.77 1.64
N PRO A 1010 -5.96 37.80 2.60
CA PRO A 1010 -5.36 39.07 3.06
C PRO A 1010 -4.53 39.78 2.00
N LEU A 1011 -4.03 39.03 1.00
CA LEU A 1011 -3.14 39.52 -0.05
C LEU A 1011 -3.73 39.42 -1.46
N ASN A 1012 -5.03 39.13 -1.58
CA ASN A 1012 -5.72 39.05 -2.86
C ASN A 1012 -7.08 39.73 -2.76
N ALA A 1013 -7.21 40.88 -3.42
CA ALA A 1013 -8.43 41.65 -3.48
C ALA A 1013 -9.24 41.34 -4.75
N ILE A 1014 -10.55 41.19 -4.63
CA ILE A 1014 -11.46 41.10 -5.77
C ILE A 1014 -11.96 42.52 -6.09
N THR A 1015 -11.70 42.99 -7.30
CA THR A 1015 -12.16 44.30 -7.81
C THR A 1015 -13.05 44.11 -9.04
N ASP A 1016 -13.70 45.19 -9.49
CA ASP A 1016 -14.56 45.19 -10.68
C ASP A 1016 -13.78 44.88 -11.97
N HIS A 1017 -12.45 44.95 -11.90
CA HIS A 1017 -11.51 44.66 -12.99
C HIS A 1017 -10.78 43.32 -12.83
N GLY A 1018 -11.12 42.54 -11.80
CA GLY A 1018 -10.56 41.21 -11.53
C GLY A 1018 -9.76 41.13 -10.23
N LEU A 1019 -8.87 40.13 -10.15
CA LEU A 1019 -8.08 39.89 -8.94
C LEU A 1019 -6.85 40.81 -8.88
N LEU A 1020 -6.77 41.64 -7.84
CA LEU A 1020 -5.60 42.46 -7.52
C LEU A 1020 -4.77 41.79 -6.42
N ARG A 1021 -3.50 41.51 -6.71
CA ARG A 1021 -2.56 40.94 -5.72
C ARG A 1021 -1.88 42.06 -4.92
N LEU A 1022 -1.94 41.98 -3.60
CA LEU A 1022 -1.39 42.96 -2.68
C LEU A 1022 0.03 42.59 -2.24
N SER A 1023 0.88 42.20 -3.20
CA SER A 1023 2.28 41.86 -2.96
C SER A 1023 3.13 42.29 -4.14
N ASP A 1024 4.34 42.79 -3.88
CA ASP A 1024 5.27 43.15 -4.94
C ASP A 1024 5.72 41.90 -5.73
N PRO A 1025 5.83 41.98 -7.06
CA PRO A 1025 6.45 40.92 -7.85
C PRO A 1025 7.93 40.77 -7.46
N PRO A 1026 8.49 39.54 -7.47
CA PRO A 1026 9.91 39.33 -7.18
C PRO A 1026 10.81 40.14 -8.11
N ALA A 1027 11.79 40.84 -7.55
CA ALA A 1027 12.77 41.62 -8.31
C ALA A 1027 13.52 40.76 -9.34
N SER A 1028 13.82 39.50 -8.99
CA SER A 1028 14.47 38.53 -9.88
C SER A 1028 13.71 38.29 -11.19
N ILE A 1029 12.38 38.31 -11.17
CA ILE A 1029 11.54 38.14 -12.37
C ILE A 1029 11.52 39.44 -13.18
N LEU A 1030 11.42 40.59 -12.49
CA LEU A 1030 11.40 41.89 -13.16
C LEU A 1030 12.73 42.21 -13.85
N GLU A 1031 13.86 41.77 -13.27
CA GLU A 1031 15.22 42.02 -13.75
C GLU A 1031 15.79 40.89 -14.64
N GLU A 1032 15.01 39.82 -14.86
CA GLU A 1032 15.42 38.69 -15.69
C GLU A 1032 15.73 39.12 -17.14
N LYS A 1033 16.88 38.70 -17.66
CA LYS A 1033 17.25 38.97 -19.07
C LYS A 1033 16.52 37.99 -19.98
N THR A 1034 15.42 38.42 -20.58
CA THR A 1034 14.62 37.61 -21.50
C THR A 1034 14.84 38.01 -22.96
N LEU A 1035 14.62 37.09 -23.89
CA LEU A 1035 14.58 37.40 -25.31
C LEU A 1035 13.31 38.19 -25.65
N PRO A 1036 13.31 39.05 -26.68
CA PRO A 1036 12.08 39.67 -27.17
C PRO A 1036 11.02 38.60 -27.47
N LEU A 1037 9.80 38.77 -26.95
CA LEU A 1037 8.72 37.78 -27.07
C LEU A 1037 8.47 37.29 -28.50
N PRO A 1038 8.44 38.16 -29.55
CA PRO A 1038 8.29 37.69 -30.93
C PRO A 1038 9.44 36.78 -31.39
N THR A 1039 10.66 37.04 -30.91
CA THR A 1039 11.85 36.22 -31.22
C THR A 1039 11.78 34.87 -30.51
N ALA A 1040 11.43 34.85 -29.22
CA ALA A 1040 11.26 33.62 -28.45
C ALA A 1040 10.12 32.75 -29.02
N GLN A 1041 8.98 33.36 -29.35
CA GLN A 1041 7.84 32.68 -29.99
C GLN A 1041 8.23 32.08 -31.34
N SER A 1042 8.95 32.82 -32.19
CA SER A 1042 9.42 32.34 -33.50
C SER A 1042 10.36 31.14 -33.36
N ARG A 1043 11.24 31.14 -32.34
CA ARG A 1043 12.14 30.03 -32.04
C ARG A 1043 11.39 28.76 -31.64
N VAL A 1044 10.39 28.89 -30.76
CA VAL A 1044 9.52 27.77 -30.39
C VAL A 1044 8.76 27.26 -31.62
N ALA A 1045 8.13 28.15 -32.40
CA ALA A 1045 7.39 27.77 -33.60
C ALA A 1045 8.23 26.99 -34.62
N SER A 1046 9.50 27.39 -34.81
CA SER A 1046 10.44 26.70 -35.70
C SER A 1046 10.70 25.26 -35.25
N LEU A 1047 10.91 25.04 -33.95
CA LEU A 1047 11.14 23.72 -33.36
C LEU A 1047 9.86 22.86 -33.39
N GLU A 1048 8.68 23.44 -33.21
CA GLU A 1048 7.39 22.74 -33.35
C GLU A 1048 7.16 22.29 -34.80
N GLN A 1049 7.55 23.10 -35.79
CA GLN A 1049 7.53 22.70 -37.20
C GLN A 1049 8.57 21.61 -37.51
N GLU A 1050 9.73 21.63 -36.85
CA GLU A 1050 10.72 20.56 -36.93
C GLU A 1050 10.14 19.25 -36.37
N TYR A 1051 9.45 19.30 -35.23
CA TYR A 1051 8.76 18.15 -34.66
C TYR A 1051 7.72 17.54 -35.61
N ARG A 1052 6.85 18.38 -36.16
CA ARG A 1052 5.80 17.95 -37.09
C ARG A 1052 6.35 17.30 -38.36
N ARG A 1053 7.53 17.72 -38.81
CA ARG A 1053 8.19 17.17 -40.00
C ARG A 1053 8.96 15.88 -39.71
N ASN A 1054 9.66 15.82 -38.59
CA ASN A 1054 10.69 14.81 -38.37
C ASN A 1054 10.28 13.68 -37.42
N PHE A 1055 9.30 13.91 -36.53
CA PHE A 1055 8.92 12.95 -35.49
C PHE A 1055 7.44 12.57 -35.53
N ALA A 1056 6.54 13.53 -35.74
CA ALA A 1056 5.10 13.26 -35.77
C ALA A 1056 4.64 12.18 -36.79
N PRO A 1057 5.26 12.04 -37.99
CA PRO A 1057 4.88 10.99 -38.95
C PRO A 1057 5.14 9.55 -38.48
N ASP A 1058 6.06 9.34 -37.54
CA ASP A 1058 6.41 8.00 -37.04
C ASP A 1058 5.44 7.49 -35.97
N LEU A 1059 4.57 8.36 -35.46
CA LEU A 1059 3.70 8.06 -34.32
C LEU A 1059 2.33 7.60 -34.83
N ARG A 1060 1.89 6.41 -34.39
CA ARG A 1060 0.51 5.97 -34.62
C ARG A 1060 -0.43 6.71 -33.67
N ALA A 1061 -1.54 7.22 -34.19
CA ALA A 1061 -2.60 7.75 -33.35
C ALA A 1061 -3.25 6.60 -32.54
N PRO A 1062 -3.40 6.73 -31.20
CA PRO A 1062 -4.12 5.74 -30.41
C PRO A 1062 -5.58 5.63 -30.87
N GLU A 1063 -6.13 4.42 -30.95
CA GLU A 1063 -7.55 4.23 -31.28
C GLU A 1063 -8.44 4.95 -30.26
N GLY A 1064 -9.35 5.80 -30.75
CA GLY A 1064 -10.29 6.57 -29.92
C GLY A 1064 -9.76 7.91 -29.35
N SER A 1065 -8.50 8.30 -29.59
CA SER A 1065 -7.98 9.59 -29.11
C SER A 1065 -8.40 10.76 -30.02
N PRO A 1066 -8.96 11.87 -29.47
CA PRO A 1066 -9.30 13.06 -30.25
C PRO A 1066 -8.07 13.89 -30.68
N LEU A 1067 -6.88 13.63 -30.13
CA LEU A 1067 -5.66 14.39 -30.40
C LEU A 1067 -4.72 13.63 -31.33
N LYS A 1068 -4.32 14.26 -32.44
CA LYS A 1068 -3.37 13.70 -33.42
C LYS A 1068 -1.93 13.99 -32.97
N PRO A 1069 -0.95 13.08 -33.15
CA PRO A 1069 0.45 13.35 -32.77
C PRO A 1069 1.05 14.63 -33.34
N ALA A 1070 0.59 15.07 -34.52
CA ALA A 1070 0.98 16.34 -35.15
C ALA A 1070 0.48 17.60 -34.42
N SER A 1071 -0.48 17.48 -33.51
CA SER A 1071 -0.98 18.58 -32.67
C SER A 1071 -0.27 18.65 -31.31
N PHE A 1072 0.67 17.74 -31.01
CA PHE A 1072 1.53 17.87 -29.84
C PHE A 1072 2.46 19.07 -30.01
N PHE A 1073 2.82 19.71 -28.88
CA PHE A 1073 3.73 20.86 -28.86
C PHE A 1073 3.26 22.00 -29.79
N ASN A 1074 2.07 22.55 -29.53
CA ASN A 1074 1.56 23.74 -30.24
C ASN A 1074 1.55 24.99 -29.34
N TRP A 1075 2.61 25.18 -28.57
CA TRP A 1075 2.69 26.24 -27.58
C TRP A 1075 2.98 27.61 -28.21
N ALA A 1076 3.72 27.69 -29.32
CA ALA A 1076 3.95 28.96 -29.99
C ALA A 1076 2.65 29.64 -30.45
N GLU A 1077 1.70 28.85 -30.96
CA GLU A 1077 0.37 29.33 -31.32
C GLU A 1077 -0.54 29.48 -30.11
N ARG A 1078 -0.61 28.49 -29.19
CA ARG A 1078 -1.51 28.56 -28.03
C ARG A 1078 -1.17 29.73 -27.10
N LEU A 1079 0.11 29.90 -26.77
CA LEU A 1079 0.58 31.04 -25.98
C LEU A 1079 0.56 32.32 -26.82
N GLY A 1080 0.78 32.20 -28.13
CA GLY A 1080 0.64 33.30 -29.10
C GLY A 1080 -0.78 33.84 -29.21
N VAL A 1081 -1.82 33.02 -29.12
CA VAL A 1081 -3.24 33.41 -29.11
C VAL A 1081 -3.62 33.99 -27.75
N LEU A 1082 -3.12 33.38 -26.67
CA LEU A 1082 -3.19 33.95 -25.32
C LEU A 1082 -2.43 35.30 -25.20
N HIS A 1083 -1.54 35.61 -26.16
CA HIS A 1083 -0.80 36.86 -26.26
C HIS A 1083 -1.32 37.82 -27.37
N GLY A 1084 -1.95 37.29 -28.42
CA GLY A 1084 -2.28 38.01 -29.67
C GLY A 1084 -3.76 38.40 -29.80
N ASN A 1085 -4.67 37.67 -29.15
CA ASN A 1085 -6.03 38.17 -28.87
C ASN A 1085 -6.04 39.17 -27.68
N VAL A 1086 -4.85 39.65 -27.30
CA VAL A 1086 -4.55 40.56 -26.18
C VAL A 1086 -3.95 41.86 -26.75
N LEU A 1087 -4.66 42.45 -27.71
CA LEU A 1087 -4.69 43.92 -27.83
C LEU A 1087 -5.72 44.53 -26.87
N ASP A 1088 -6.36 43.70 -26.03
CA ASP A 1088 -7.09 44.14 -24.84
C ASP A 1088 -6.26 43.70 -23.62
N GLU A 1089 -5.69 44.66 -22.88
CA GLU A 1089 -4.77 44.50 -21.74
C GLU A 1089 -5.34 43.68 -20.55
N ARG A 1090 -6.51 43.05 -20.72
CA ARG A 1090 -7.37 42.52 -19.65
C ARG A 1090 -7.26 41.02 -19.38
N LYS A 1091 -6.54 40.21 -20.19
CA LYS A 1091 -6.57 38.72 -20.06
C LYS A 1091 -5.33 38.04 -19.48
N LEU A 1092 -4.14 38.63 -19.56
CA LEU A 1092 -2.98 38.26 -18.73
C LEU A 1092 -2.79 39.35 -17.67
N SER A 1093 -3.79 39.53 -16.81
CA SER A 1093 -3.87 40.69 -15.92
C SER A 1093 -3.04 40.55 -14.65
N SER A 1094 -2.51 39.34 -14.34
CA SER A 1094 -1.64 39.15 -13.18
C SER A 1094 -0.62 38.03 -13.29
N LEU A 1095 0.50 38.18 -12.57
CA LEU A 1095 1.51 37.15 -12.35
C LEU A 1095 0.93 35.87 -11.72
N LEU A 1096 -0.16 35.98 -10.95
CA LEU A 1096 -0.83 34.84 -10.34
C LEU A 1096 -1.55 33.96 -11.38
N GLN A 1097 -2.28 34.58 -12.32
CA GLN A 1097 -2.92 33.86 -13.43
C GLN A 1097 -1.89 33.17 -14.32
N TRP A 1098 -0.76 33.84 -14.57
CA TRP A 1098 0.34 33.26 -15.33
C TRP A 1098 0.92 32.02 -14.65
N HIS A 1099 1.21 32.09 -13.35
CA HIS A 1099 1.74 30.97 -12.60
C HIS A 1099 0.81 29.74 -12.63
N ASP A 1100 -0.51 29.95 -12.56
CA ASP A 1100 -1.51 28.88 -12.65
C ASP A 1100 -1.52 28.20 -14.04
N LEU A 1101 -1.50 29.00 -15.10
CA LEU A 1101 -1.42 28.52 -16.48
C LEU A 1101 -0.12 27.72 -16.70
N GLU A 1102 1.00 28.25 -16.24
CA GLU A 1102 2.33 27.66 -16.39
C GLU A 1102 2.39 26.28 -15.73
N GLN A 1103 1.99 26.15 -14.47
CA GLN A 1103 2.10 24.90 -13.71
C GLN A 1103 1.02 23.88 -14.08
N ARG A 1104 -0.24 24.29 -14.23
CA ARG A 1104 -1.37 23.36 -14.40
C ARG A 1104 -1.59 22.92 -15.83
N VAL A 1105 -1.22 23.76 -16.80
CA VAL A 1105 -1.51 23.53 -18.21
C VAL A 1105 -0.21 23.26 -18.95
N ILE A 1106 0.74 24.20 -18.92
CA ILE A 1106 1.95 24.11 -19.74
C ILE A 1106 2.88 22.99 -19.27
N ALA A 1107 3.29 23.00 -18.00
CA ALA A 1107 4.22 22.02 -17.44
C ALA A 1107 3.64 20.59 -17.48
N ARG A 1108 2.39 20.44 -17.04
CA ARG A 1108 1.69 19.13 -17.01
C ARG A 1108 1.52 18.53 -18.40
N GLU A 1109 0.98 19.28 -19.36
CA GLU A 1109 0.77 18.74 -20.72
C GLU A 1109 2.10 18.46 -21.41
N THR A 1110 3.07 19.38 -21.30
CA THR A 1110 4.40 19.21 -21.92
C THR A 1110 5.13 18.01 -21.31
N GLY A 1111 5.11 17.86 -19.98
CA GLY A 1111 5.69 16.71 -19.28
C GLY A 1111 5.04 15.39 -19.71
N ARG A 1112 3.71 15.37 -19.84
CA ARG A 1112 2.98 14.20 -20.36
C ARG A 1112 3.39 13.84 -21.78
N TYR A 1113 3.49 14.82 -22.69
CA TYR A 1113 3.91 14.57 -24.07
C TYR A 1113 5.35 14.07 -24.14
N LEU A 1114 6.27 14.71 -23.40
CA LEU A 1114 7.68 14.31 -23.39
C LEU A 1114 7.86 12.89 -22.82
N SER A 1115 7.22 12.58 -21.69
CA SER A 1115 7.30 11.25 -21.07
C SER A 1115 6.73 10.14 -21.96
N ALA A 1116 5.61 10.40 -22.64
CA ALA A 1116 5.01 9.42 -23.56
C ALA A 1116 5.89 9.17 -24.79
N LEU A 1117 6.58 10.20 -25.29
CA LEU A 1117 7.40 10.11 -26.50
C LEU A 1117 8.82 9.59 -26.23
N ASP A 1118 9.35 9.76 -25.02
CA ASP A 1118 10.61 9.15 -24.60
C ASP A 1118 10.58 7.62 -24.70
N GLY A 1119 9.45 7.00 -24.34
CA GLY A 1119 9.23 5.56 -24.53
C GLY A 1119 9.08 5.16 -25.99
N ALA A 1120 8.45 6.00 -26.82
CA ALA A 1120 8.19 5.72 -28.23
C ALA A 1120 9.46 5.80 -29.11
N PHE A 1121 10.46 6.61 -28.73
CA PHE A 1121 11.68 6.84 -29.50
C PHE A 1121 12.95 6.22 -28.89
N ALA A 1122 12.83 5.24 -27.99
CA ALA A 1122 13.98 4.61 -27.30
C ALA A 1122 14.96 3.82 -28.21
N GLY A 1123 14.67 3.66 -29.51
CA GLY A 1123 15.49 2.95 -30.51
C GLY A 1123 16.33 3.85 -31.42
N GLN A 1124 16.41 3.53 -32.72
CA GLN A 1124 17.29 4.18 -33.72
C GLN A 1124 17.13 5.71 -33.87
N ARG A 1125 16.00 6.30 -33.43
CA ARG A 1125 15.75 7.76 -33.48
C ARG A 1125 15.92 8.47 -32.13
N GLY A 1126 16.34 7.76 -31.08
CA GLY A 1126 16.40 8.29 -29.71
C GLY A 1126 17.40 9.43 -29.52
N GLU A 1127 18.52 9.43 -30.25
CA GLU A 1127 19.51 10.50 -30.16
C GLU A 1127 18.98 11.82 -30.77
N ALA A 1128 18.42 11.75 -31.98
CA ALA A 1128 17.79 12.91 -32.63
C ALA A 1128 16.61 13.46 -31.81
N TRP A 1129 15.82 12.57 -31.20
CA TRP A 1129 14.73 12.96 -30.28
C TRP A 1129 15.26 13.70 -29.05
N ARG A 1130 16.29 13.17 -28.37
CA ARG A 1130 16.90 13.82 -27.19
C ARG A 1130 17.49 15.19 -27.53
N GLU A 1131 18.16 15.31 -28.67
CA GLU A 1131 18.72 16.59 -29.12
C GLU A 1131 17.62 17.63 -29.41
N TRP A 1132 16.60 17.25 -30.18
CA TRP A 1132 15.46 18.13 -30.45
C TRP A 1132 14.75 18.53 -29.15
N ARG A 1133 14.48 17.58 -28.26
CA ARG A 1133 13.86 17.82 -26.95
C ARG A 1133 14.63 18.83 -26.14
N GLY A 1134 15.96 18.68 -26.05
CA GLY A 1134 16.81 19.62 -25.31
C GLY A 1134 16.73 21.04 -25.84
N ARG A 1135 16.71 21.21 -27.18
CA ARG A 1135 16.50 22.52 -27.83
C ARG A 1135 15.10 23.07 -27.58
N TYR A 1136 14.07 22.24 -27.67
CA TYR A 1136 12.67 22.63 -27.50
C TYR A 1136 12.36 23.08 -26.08
N VAL A 1137 12.74 22.30 -25.07
CA VAL A 1137 12.52 22.63 -23.66
C VAL A 1137 13.18 23.97 -23.31
N ARG A 1138 14.43 24.19 -23.77
CA ARG A 1138 15.14 25.46 -23.55
C ARG A 1138 14.43 26.64 -24.23
N ALA A 1139 14.02 26.49 -25.49
CA ALA A 1139 13.33 27.56 -26.22
C ALA A 1139 11.95 27.87 -25.62
N LEU A 1140 11.23 26.85 -25.14
CA LEU A 1140 9.94 27.00 -24.49
C LEU A 1140 10.08 27.71 -23.14
N ASP A 1141 11.10 27.35 -22.35
CA ASP A 1141 11.40 28.00 -21.07
C ASP A 1141 11.80 29.48 -21.24
N GLU A 1142 12.60 29.81 -22.25
CA GLU A 1142 12.91 31.20 -22.62
C GLU A 1142 11.63 32.00 -22.96
N TYR A 1143 10.69 31.40 -23.71
CA TYR A 1143 9.43 32.05 -24.08
C TYR A 1143 8.49 32.22 -22.88
N ILE A 1144 8.37 31.20 -22.04
CA ILE A 1144 7.60 31.24 -20.78
C ILE A 1144 8.15 32.31 -19.85
N SER A 1145 9.47 32.43 -19.72
CA SER A 1145 10.11 33.40 -18.83
C SER A 1145 9.87 34.84 -19.30
N GLY A 1146 9.90 35.12 -20.61
CA GLY A 1146 9.49 36.41 -21.17
C GLY A 1146 8.04 36.77 -20.85
N LEU A 1147 7.12 35.81 -20.96
CA LEU A 1147 5.70 36.02 -20.65
C LEU A 1147 5.48 36.22 -19.13
N ARG A 1148 6.22 35.47 -18.30
CA ARG A 1148 6.25 35.62 -16.84
C ARG A 1148 6.69 37.04 -16.43
N GLN A 1149 7.75 37.57 -17.06
CA GLN A 1149 8.22 38.92 -16.83
C GLN A 1149 7.18 39.98 -17.22
N GLN A 1150 6.50 39.82 -18.36
CA GLN A 1150 5.42 40.73 -18.77
C GLN A 1150 4.25 40.73 -17.76
N ALA A 1151 3.86 39.56 -17.27
CA ALA A 1151 2.81 39.41 -16.25
C ALA A 1151 3.22 40.03 -14.90
N ALA A 1152 4.49 39.89 -14.50
CA ALA A 1152 5.05 40.55 -13.33
C ALA A 1152 5.00 42.08 -13.45
N GLN A 1153 5.38 42.63 -14.61
CA GLN A 1153 5.30 44.07 -14.88
C GLN A 1153 3.84 44.58 -14.85
N ALA A 1154 2.88 43.81 -15.37
CA ALA A 1154 1.46 44.15 -15.29
C ALA A 1154 0.96 44.19 -13.83
N SER A 1155 1.32 43.20 -13.01
CA SER A 1155 1.00 43.19 -11.57
C SER A 1155 1.65 44.35 -10.79
N ALA A 1156 2.90 44.71 -11.11
CA ALA A 1156 3.55 45.88 -10.53
C ALA A 1156 2.82 47.18 -10.87
N ARG A 1157 2.39 47.34 -12.14
CA ARG A 1157 1.60 48.52 -12.56
C ARG A 1157 0.25 48.60 -11.85
N ALA A 1158 -0.44 47.48 -11.72
CA ALA A 1158 -1.77 47.42 -11.09
C ALA A 1158 -1.74 47.74 -9.58
N SER A 1159 -0.69 47.34 -8.87
CA SER A 1159 -0.54 47.57 -7.43
C SER A 1159 0.12 48.91 -7.07
N LYS A 1160 0.77 49.59 -8.03
CA LYS A 1160 1.49 50.85 -7.79
C LYS A 1160 0.65 51.96 -7.14
N PRO A 1161 -0.60 52.25 -7.56
CA PRO A 1161 -1.42 53.29 -6.93
C PRO A 1161 -1.67 53.02 -5.45
N LEU A 1162 -1.76 51.76 -5.05
CA LEU A 1162 -1.95 51.36 -3.66
C LEU A 1162 -0.71 51.66 -2.81
N SER A 1163 0.48 51.33 -3.31
CA SER A 1163 1.74 51.65 -2.64
C SER A 1163 1.97 53.15 -2.53
N GLU A 1164 1.59 53.93 -3.56
CA GLU A 1164 1.64 55.40 -3.54
C GLU A 1164 0.65 55.98 -2.49
N ALA A 1165 -0.57 55.44 -2.41
CA ALA A 1165 -1.58 55.86 -1.44
C ALA A 1165 -1.18 55.55 0.01
N LEU A 1166 -0.62 54.37 0.28
CA LEU A 1166 -0.06 54.00 1.58
C LEU A 1166 1.09 54.93 1.99
N SER A 1167 2.01 55.21 1.06
CA SER A 1167 3.13 56.12 1.31
C SER A 1167 2.64 57.54 1.59
N ALA A 1168 1.63 58.04 0.86
CA ALA A 1168 1.03 59.35 1.06
C ALA A 1168 0.31 59.46 2.42
N ALA A 1169 -0.27 58.35 2.89
CA ALA A 1169 -0.89 58.26 4.21
C ALA A 1169 0.13 58.07 5.36
N GLY A 1170 1.43 58.04 5.05
CA GLY A 1170 2.53 58.01 6.01
C GLY A 1170 3.05 56.62 6.38
N ALA A 1171 2.63 55.56 5.68
CA ALA A 1171 3.07 54.20 5.98
C ALA A 1171 4.60 54.04 5.85
N PRO A 1172 5.24 53.18 6.67
CA PRO A 1172 6.67 52.95 6.59
C PRO A 1172 7.07 52.31 5.25
N ARG A 1173 8.32 52.51 4.83
CA ARG A 1173 8.85 51.87 3.61
C ARG A 1173 9.08 50.38 3.87
N ALA A 1174 8.21 49.53 3.34
CA ALA A 1174 8.29 48.07 3.39
C ALA A 1174 7.60 47.46 2.16
N PRO A 1175 7.80 46.18 1.85
CA PRO A 1175 7.05 45.48 0.80
C PRO A 1175 5.54 45.58 1.02
N LEU A 1176 4.78 45.66 -0.07
CA LEU A 1176 3.32 45.81 -0.04
C LEU A 1176 2.63 44.66 0.73
N SER A 1177 3.16 43.43 0.61
CA SER A 1177 2.66 42.27 1.36
C SER A 1177 2.76 42.49 2.86
N GLN A 1178 3.91 42.95 3.34
CA GLN A 1178 4.16 43.18 4.75
C GLN A 1178 3.31 44.34 5.28
N LEU A 1179 3.15 45.42 4.52
CA LEU A 1179 2.26 46.53 4.88
C LEU A 1179 0.80 46.10 4.97
N ALA A 1180 0.33 45.34 3.98
CA ALA A 1180 -1.03 44.80 3.98
C ALA A 1180 -1.29 43.93 5.21
N LEU A 1181 -0.41 42.96 5.49
CA LEU A 1181 -0.53 42.11 6.67
C LEU A 1181 -0.46 42.94 7.96
N ALA A 1182 0.49 43.87 8.09
CA ALA A 1182 0.64 44.71 9.27
C ALA A 1182 -0.61 45.57 9.55
N CYS A 1183 -1.27 46.09 8.52
CA CYS A 1183 -2.53 46.85 8.67
C CYS A 1183 -3.66 45.95 9.22
N LEU A 1184 -3.83 44.75 8.66
CA LEU A 1184 -4.85 43.80 9.14
C LEU A 1184 -4.56 43.36 10.58
N LEU A 1185 -3.29 43.08 10.88
CA LEU A 1185 -2.80 42.76 12.22
C LEU A 1185 -2.89 43.93 13.22
N ALA A 1186 -3.07 45.17 12.75
CA ALA A 1186 -3.26 46.32 13.63
C ALA A 1186 -4.75 46.71 13.75
N THR A 1187 -5.64 46.10 12.96
CA THR A 1187 -7.08 46.39 12.96
C THR A 1187 -7.74 45.74 14.19
N PRO A 1188 -8.43 46.52 15.07
CA PRO A 1188 -9.16 45.97 16.21
C PRO A 1188 -10.22 44.94 15.78
N GLY A 1189 -10.34 43.86 16.54
CA GLY A 1189 -11.31 42.78 16.28
C GLY A 1189 -10.82 41.67 15.36
N VAL A 1190 -9.67 41.82 14.69
CA VAL A 1190 -9.02 40.71 13.96
C VAL A 1190 -8.30 39.82 14.97
N SER A 1191 -8.55 38.50 14.98
CA SER A 1191 -7.85 37.55 15.85
C SER A 1191 -6.60 36.97 15.19
N SER A 1192 -6.71 36.50 13.95
CA SER A 1192 -5.57 36.00 13.15
C SER A 1192 -5.76 36.22 11.64
N VAL A 1193 -4.66 36.37 10.92
CA VAL A 1193 -4.62 36.58 9.46
C VAL A 1193 -4.03 35.34 8.78
N LEU A 1194 -4.81 34.68 7.93
CA LEU A 1194 -4.45 33.42 7.28
C LEU A 1194 -3.70 33.68 5.98
N VAL A 1195 -2.43 33.26 5.92
CA VAL A 1195 -1.55 33.47 4.77
C VAL A 1195 -1.23 32.13 4.11
N GLY A 1196 -1.39 32.05 2.79
CA GLY A 1196 -1.06 30.84 2.01
C GLY A 1196 0.44 30.69 1.77
N MET A 1197 1.22 30.47 2.83
CA MET A 1197 2.68 30.40 2.82
C MET A 1197 3.17 29.08 2.19
N ARG A 1198 3.27 29.03 0.86
CA ARG A 1198 3.60 27.79 0.12
C ARG A 1198 5.11 27.52 -0.05
N GLN A 1199 5.97 28.42 0.42
CA GLN A 1199 7.43 28.33 0.37
C GLN A 1199 8.02 28.93 1.64
N GLU A 1200 9.20 28.47 2.06
CA GLU A 1200 9.85 28.92 3.30
C GLU A 1200 10.16 30.42 3.28
N GLU A 1201 10.60 30.95 2.14
CA GLU A 1201 10.89 32.38 1.98
C GLU A 1201 9.62 33.22 2.16
N TYR A 1202 8.46 32.67 1.79
CA TYR A 1202 7.18 33.34 1.97
C TYR A 1202 6.70 33.28 3.43
N VAL A 1203 7.04 32.22 4.17
CA VAL A 1203 6.84 32.17 5.62
C VAL A 1203 7.65 33.28 6.29
N ASP A 1204 8.93 33.39 5.93
CA ASP A 1204 9.81 34.40 6.49
C ASP A 1204 9.34 35.83 6.14
N ASP A 1205 8.96 36.11 4.89
CA ASP A 1205 8.39 37.42 4.48
C ASP A 1205 7.13 37.78 5.27
N ALA A 1206 6.21 36.82 5.45
CA ALA A 1206 5.00 37.06 6.20
C ALA A 1206 5.30 37.37 7.67
N LEU A 1207 6.25 36.68 8.30
CA LEU A 1207 6.65 36.92 9.69
C LEU A 1207 7.33 38.28 9.90
N GLU A 1208 8.03 38.83 8.89
CA GLU A 1208 8.60 40.18 8.97
C GLU A 1208 7.52 41.26 9.18
N SER A 1209 6.29 41.03 8.70
CA SER A 1209 5.17 41.96 8.91
C SER A 1209 4.87 42.21 10.40
N LEU A 1210 5.17 41.23 11.29
CA LEU A 1210 4.97 41.36 12.73
C LEU A 1210 5.89 42.39 13.38
N LYS A 1211 7.02 42.71 12.74
CA LYS A 1211 8.01 43.69 13.24
C LYS A 1211 7.65 45.13 12.88
N LEU A 1212 6.79 45.32 11.88
CA LEU A 1212 6.36 46.65 11.46
C LEU A 1212 5.51 47.31 12.56
N LYS A 1213 5.90 48.52 12.96
CA LYS A 1213 5.13 49.37 13.88
C LYS A 1213 4.39 50.43 13.08
N LEU A 1214 3.09 50.25 12.88
CA LEU A 1214 2.24 51.29 12.33
C LEU A 1214 1.94 52.31 13.45
N GLN A 1215 2.51 53.51 13.36
CA GLN A 1215 2.25 54.62 14.29
C GLN A 1215 1.01 55.45 13.88
N LEU A 1216 0.21 54.93 12.95
CA LEU A 1216 -0.85 55.64 12.25
C LEU A 1216 -2.22 55.07 12.62
N ASP A 1217 -3.26 55.87 12.40
CA ASP A 1217 -4.63 55.39 12.45
C ASP A 1217 -4.88 54.39 11.30
N VAL A 1218 -5.01 53.12 11.65
CA VAL A 1218 -5.24 52.01 10.72
C VAL A 1218 -6.55 52.20 9.96
N GLN A 1219 -7.56 52.83 10.59
CA GLN A 1219 -8.83 53.12 9.93
C GLN A 1219 -8.62 54.06 8.75
N ARG A 1220 -7.82 55.11 8.93
CA ARG A 1220 -7.45 56.05 7.85
C ARG A 1220 -6.70 55.35 6.71
N LEU A 1221 -5.80 54.41 7.03
CA LEU A 1221 -5.09 53.63 6.00
C LEU A 1221 -6.08 52.81 5.17
N LEU A 1222 -7.02 52.12 5.81
CA LEU A 1222 -8.06 51.34 5.13
C LEU A 1222 -9.01 52.22 4.30
N GLU A 1223 -9.40 53.38 4.80
CA GLU A 1223 -10.23 54.35 4.07
C GLU A 1223 -9.53 54.82 2.78
N VAL A 1224 -8.26 55.21 2.88
CA VAL A 1224 -7.46 55.67 1.74
C VAL A 1224 -7.26 54.55 0.71
N THR A 1225 -6.94 53.34 1.14
CA THR A 1225 -6.69 52.22 0.23
C THR A 1225 -7.95 51.64 -0.40
N SER A 1226 -9.07 51.64 0.33
CA SER A 1226 -10.37 51.22 -0.21
C SER A 1226 -10.86 52.17 -1.30
N GLY A 1227 -10.53 53.47 -1.23
CA GLY A 1227 -10.82 54.45 -2.28
C GLY A 1227 -9.98 54.31 -3.55
N VAL A 1228 -8.99 53.41 -3.57
CA VAL A 1228 -8.19 53.06 -4.78
C VAL A 1228 -8.88 51.96 -5.61
N ARG A 1229 -9.85 51.23 -5.01
CA ARG A 1229 -10.66 50.20 -5.67
C ARG A 1229 -11.37 50.78 -6.90
#